data_AF-A0A7K4IIQ7-F1
#
_entry.id   AF-A0A7K4IIQ7-F1
#
_cell.length_a   1.000
_cell.length_b   1.000
_cell.length_c   1.000
_cell.angle_alpha   90.00
_cell.angle_beta   90.00
_cell.angle_gamma   90.00
#
_symmetry.space_group_name_H-M   'P 1'
#
loop_
_entity.id
_entity.type
_entity.pdbx_description
1 polymer ?
#
loop_
_entity_poly.entity_id
_entity_poly.type
_entity_poly.pdbx_seq_one_letter_code
_entity_poly.pdbx_strand_id
1 'polypeptide(L)'
;MAEVSEPLLRPTTDNVPEFAYRFVSAMRTTPDLQSKPTVRQTQAIAGLLSARFFRNGKLSLDDFIGAAVFTTNPVDQETARAVAEEVLFGRKNTTQEQKPEPEKVDSRGDRKNPLHSVLETIRRERELAECIAADRAEAGYDFLTRLRQNADDPVYRAVRAYLNEGDIILRGLTNHQELLEEVRRELMNRTGSLTAADIRNAQTLDALDTVCESGSAAERTAARALRGDADLQEQFAQLARGDPATAAKALRLVEELASMSHEDLEAMRTALEESLQNLSDLASYAAELHRLPADIHRTLESSWKQYDLSDAAELARSISRATGQDITERLLEQYDLNFEQARDKRVDMSQLAQTAMNCSSWRSLLSKETRRLLQEAAVRSSPTQFLTRALSAMAQDTEQVDKKDMTEQWEQAMCQLADAAVSYTQSKSQLRQTVRHLSGKGVTASNTAIEAAGRRLGLSETEIAELLNPSFQVVKSLVQQGVRDFERLYDLMTQSSLSGAQLNEIASIALQTDNRAALGAVAHLDLRAALGLTRTGRSEQSLSPLDPSRVEKVLDGILGGPATNIVKMWYTYREELPAHIRVRLREIARRMLLDLGRQHARSTVGSSMLGGVQESTTVRPFRIGDEPDLISLEETLEALLSQGRHSFEVIDPEDLLVTETCQGHRAFFWALDKSGSMDQPEKLGMLSVSVMAGLFAVQRDDFGVVLFDHMTHVVKTVRERHVSVEKVVSDLLDIRAGGGTGGANSMRLALENLEESRAKDKFFVFASDMYLSDTAQCVELARRMRLQGIRMIVLVPRQEKAWAEAEEIARAAHGVVVDIASVDELPHKLLTAMDHYY
;
A
#
# COMPACT_ATOMS: atom_id res chain seq x y z
N MET A 1 -1.70 52.99 -9.58
CA MET A 1 -1.37 52.42 -10.90
C MET A 1 0.08 52.00 -10.84
N ALA A 2 0.34 50.71 -10.61
CA ALA A 2 1.70 50.17 -10.53
C ALA A 2 2.23 49.95 -11.96
N GLU A 3 3.49 50.35 -12.19
CA GLU A 3 4.20 50.21 -13.46
C GLU A 3 4.18 48.75 -13.95
N VAL A 4 3.68 48.54 -15.16
CA VAL A 4 3.74 47.25 -15.85
C VAL A 4 5.17 47.07 -16.33
N SER A 5 5.98 46.38 -15.52
CA SER A 5 7.31 45.91 -15.92
C SER A 5 7.16 44.98 -17.12
N GLU A 6 7.79 45.30 -18.25
CA GLU A 6 7.85 44.40 -19.40
C GLU A 6 8.50 43.05 -19.00
N PRO A 7 7.98 41.89 -19.47
CA PRO A 7 8.57 40.60 -19.17
C PRO A 7 9.94 40.44 -19.85
N LEU A 8 10.91 39.83 -19.13
CA LEU A 8 12.28 39.59 -19.63
C LEU A 8 12.29 38.62 -20.82
N LEU A 9 11.34 37.68 -20.86
CA LEU A 9 11.13 36.75 -21.96
C LEU A 9 9.71 36.94 -22.50
N ARG A 10 9.60 37.28 -23.78
CA ARG A 10 8.29 37.33 -24.47
C ARG A 10 7.79 35.91 -24.71
N PRO A 11 6.48 35.63 -24.60
CA PRO A 11 5.91 34.30 -24.83
C PRO A 11 5.82 33.99 -26.33
N THR A 12 6.97 33.92 -27.00
CA THR A 12 7.12 33.50 -28.40
C THR A 12 7.78 32.12 -28.44
N THR A 13 7.59 31.40 -29.54
CA THR A 13 8.16 30.06 -29.76
C THR A 13 9.68 30.06 -29.66
N ASP A 14 10.32 31.13 -30.09
CA ASP A 14 11.79 31.27 -30.11
C ASP A 14 12.39 31.32 -28.70
N ASN A 15 11.60 31.73 -27.70
CA ASN A 15 12.04 31.84 -26.30
C ASN A 15 11.76 30.57 -25.48
N VAL A 16 11.12 29.55 -26.06
CA VAL A 16 10.79 28.29 -25.37
C VAL A 16 12.05 27.54 -24.90
N PRO A 17 13.11 27.35 -25.74
CA PRO A 17 14.31 26.65 -25.31
C PRO A 17 15.07 27.41 -24.20
N GLU A 18 15.16 28.74 -24.33
CA GLU A 18 15.85 29.60 -23.36
C GLU A 18 15.13 29.60 -22.01
N PHE A 19 13.80 29.70 -22.00
CA PHE A 19 13.01 29.59 -20.79
C PHE A 19 13.17 28.22 -20.11
N ALA A 20 13.03 27.13 -20.86
CA ALA A 20 13.12 25.78 -20.31
C ALA A 20 14.51 25.50 -19.70
N TYR A 21 15.58 26.01 -20.32
CA TYR A 21 16.93 25.90 -19.80
C TYR A 21 17.14 26.73 -18.53
N ARG A 22 16.74 28.01 -18.54
CA ARG A 22 16.88 28.90 -17.37
C ARG A 22 16.07 28.42 -16.17
N PHE A 23 14.84 27.98 -16.40
CA PHE A 23 13.97 27.44 -15.36
C PHE A 23 14.58 26.19 -14.69
N VAL A 24 15.01 25.20 -15.49
CA VAL A 24 15.61 23.97 -14.95
C VAL A 24 16.93 24.28 -14.24
N SER A 25 17.73 25.21 -14.75
CA SER A 25 18.99 25.62 -14.12
C SER A 25 18.74 26.33 -12.77
N ALA A 26 17.78 27.26 -12.72
CA ALA A 26 17.40 27.98 -11.51
C ALA A 26 16.84 27.02 -10.45
N MET A 27 15.94 26.11 -10.83
CA MET A 27 15.43 25.09 -9.93
C MET A 27 16.56 24.20 -9.37
N ARG A 28 17.55 23.78 -10.19
CA ARG A 28 18.66 22.96 -9.69
C ARG A 28 19.56 23.67 -8.67
N THR A 29 19.57 25.00 -8.69
CA THR A 29 20.32 25.84 -7.74
C THR A 29 19.53 26.19 -6.49
N THR A 30 18.21 25.96 -6.46
CA THR A 30 17.37 26.21 -5.29
C THR A 30 17.63 25.16 -4.19
N PRO A 31 17.99 25.57 -2.96
CA PRO A 31 18.08 24.66 -1.81
C PRO A 31 16.69 24.10 -1.45
N ASP A 32 16.65 22.93 -0.82
CA ASP A 32 15.43 22.30 -0.28
C ASP A 32 14.40 21.72 -1.27
N LEU A 33 14.79 21.44 -2.52
CA LEU A 33 13.95 20.64 -3.43
C LEU A 33 13.97 19.14 -3.07
N GLN A 34 12.79 18.51 -3.00
CA GLN A 34 12.69 17.06 -2.82
C GLN A 34 13.15 16.29 -4.06
N SER A 35 12.87 16.81 -5.26
CA SER A 35 13.29 16.19 -6.52
C SER A 35 14.01 17.18 -7.42
N LYS A 36 15.32 16.99 -7.62
CA LYS A 36 16.08 17.84 -8.54
C LYS A 36 15.64 17.59 -9.99
N PRO A 37 15.27 18.63 -10.75
CA PRO A 37 14.74 18.46 -12.09
C PRO A 37 15.83 17.92 -13.04
N THR A 38 15.44 16.99 -13.90
CA THR A 38 16.33 16.31 -14.86
C THR A 38 16.38 17.07 -16.19
N VAL A 39 17.39 16.78 -17.02
CA VAL A 39 17.51 17.34 -18.39
C VAL A 39 16.29 16.98 -19.25
N ARG A 40 15.60 15.87 -18.96
CA ARG A 40 14.35 15.48 -19.64
C ARG A 40 13.20 16.45 -19.36
N GLN A 41 13.22 17.14 -18.22
CA GLN A 41 12.20 18.14 -17.91
C GLN A 41 12.29 19.37 -18.82
N THR A 42 13.50 19.75 -19.24
CA THR A 42 13.70 20.79 -20.26
C THR A 42 12.98 20.43 -21.58
N GLN A 43 13.08 19.16 -21.99
CA GLN A 43 12.39 18.64 -23.17
C GLN A 43 10.86 18.56 -22.97
N ALA A 44 10.41 18.16 -21.78
CA ALA A 44 8.99 18.08 -21.45
C ALA A 44 8.30 19.45 -21.46
N ILE A 45 8.95 20.48 -20.90
CA ILE A 45 8.46 21.87 -20.94
C ILE A 45 8.35 22.35 -22.39
N ALA A 46 9.38 22.13 -23.20
CA ALA A 46 9.38 22.50 -24.62
C ALA A 46 8.29 21.76 -25.42
N GLY A 47 8.09 20.46 -25.15
CA GLY A 47 7.05 19.65 -25.78
C GLY A 47 5.64 20.11 -25.42
N LEU A 48 5.38 20.41 -24.14
CA LEU A 48 4.07 20.89 -23.67
C LEU A 48 3.74 22.27 -24.24
N LEU A 49 4.72 23.18 -24.29
CA LEU A 49 4.56 24.49 -24.90
C LEU A 49 4.34 24.40 -26.41
N SER A 50 5.07 23.52 -27.10
CA SER A 50 4.86 23.26 -28.53
C SER A 50 3.44 22.74 -28.80
N ALA A 51 2.95 21.78 -28.01
CA ALA A 51 1.59 21.26 -28.12
C ALA A 51 0.51 22.35 -27.88
N ARG A 52 0.72 23.25 -26.91
CA ARG A 52 -0.18 24.37 -26.64
C ARG A 52 -0.16 25.41 -27.76
N PHE A 53 1.01 25.67 -28.36
CA PHE A 53 1.13 26.54 -29.52
C PHE A 53 0.39 25.98 -30.74
N PHE A 54 0.57 24.70 -31.06
CA PHE A 54 -0.15 24.05 -32.16
C PHE A 54 -1.67 24.05 -31.95
N ARG A 55 -2.13 24.00 -30.70
CA ARG A 55 -3.56 24.02 -30.37
C ARG A 55 -4.18 25.42 -30.41
N ASN A 56 -3.49 26.42 -29.88
CA ASN A 56 -4.06 27.75 -29.62
C ASN A 56 -3.56 28.84 -30.58
N GLY A 57 -2.55 28.55 -31.42
CA GLY A 57 -1.94 29.47 -32.38
C GLY A 57 -1.07 30.59 -31.77
N LYS A 58 -1.03 30.69 -30.44
CA LYS A 58 -0.22 31.65 -29.67
C LYS A 58 0.10 31.08 -28.28
N LEU A 59 1.20 31.53 -27.69
CA LEU A 59 1.57 31.22 -26.31
C LEU A 59 1.31 32.44 -25.42
N SER A 60 0.80 32.20 -24.22
CA SER A 60 0.65 33.21 -23.16
C SER A 60 1.72 33.02 -22.07
N LEU A 61 1.88 34.01 -21.19
CA LEU A 61 2.79 33.89 -20.04
C LEU A 61 2.33 32.80 -19.07
N ASP A 62 1.01 32.64 -18.90
CA ASP A 62 0.43 31.56 -18.09
C ASP A 62 0.70 30.17 -18.67
N ASP A 63 0.93 30.06 -19.98
CA ASP A 63 1.34 28.79 -20.59
C ASP A 63 2.74 28.38 -20.19
N PHE A 64 3.67 29.34 -20.07
CA PHE A 64 5.05 29.11 -19.63
C PHE A 64 5.10 28.72 -18.15
N ILE A 65 4.39 29.45 -17.28
CA ILE A 65 4.29 29.12 -15.85
C ILE A 65 3.60 27.76 -15.67
N GLY A 66 2.47 27.55 -16.35
CA GLY A 66 1.75 26.29 -16.30
C GLY A 66 2.61 25.11 -16.76
N ALA A 67 3.36 25.25 -17.85
CA ALA A 67 4.25 24.19 -18.32
C ALA A 67 5.36 23.84 -17.33
N ALA A 68 5.95 24.83 -16.67
CA ALA A 68 6.96 24.64 -15.63
C ALA A 68 6.38 23.96 -14.37
N VAL A 69 5.19 24.36 -13.93
CA VAL A 69 4.51 23.78 -12.76
C VAL A 69 4.05 22.35 -13.04
N PHE A 70 3.37 22.10 -14.16
CA PHE A 70 2.84 20.76 -14.50
C PHE A 70 3.93 19.71 -14.76
N THR A 71 5.13 20.13 -15.14
CA THR A 71 6.27 19.22 -15.34
C THR A 71 7.13 19.03 -14.09
N THR A 72 6.78 19.70 -12.98
CA THR A 72 7.46 19.57 -11.69
C THR A 72 6.64 18.72 -10.71
N ASN A 73 7.33 18.02 -9.81
CA ASN A 73 6.74 17.18 -8.76
C ASN A 73 5.72 17.98 -7.91
N PRO A 74 4.52 17.45 -7.60
CA PRO A 74 3.50 18.13 -6.80
C PRO A 74 3.98 18.84 -5.53
N VAL A 75 4.96 18.27 -4.81
CA VAL A 75 5.49 18.85 -3.56
C VAL A 75 6.30 20.13 -3.82
N ASP A 76 6.93 20.23 -4.99
CA ASP A 76 7.82 21.34 -5.38
C ASP A 76 7.12 22.36 -6.31
N GLN A 77 5.79 22.24 -6.54
CA GLN A 77 5.06 23.05 -7.52
C GLN A 77 4.93 24.54 -7.13
N GLU A 78 4.84 24.85 -5.83
CA GLU A 78 4.82 26.24 -5.35
C GLU A 78 6.16 26.92 -5.61
N THR A 79 7.26 26.24 -5.30
CA THR A 79 8.63 26.69 -5.59
C THR A 79 8.85 26.82 -7.10
N ALA A 80 8.38 25.86 -7.90
CA ALA A 80 8.45 25.92 -9.36
C ALA A 80 7.71 27.12 -9.93
N ARG A 81 6.56 27.49 -9.36
CA ARG A 81 5.83 28.68 -9.77
C ARG A 81 6.63 29.95 -9.49
N ALA A 82 7.19 30.07 -8.28
CA ALA A 82 8.01 31.20 -7.90
C ALA A 82 9.26 31.36 -8.80
N VAL A 83 9.95 30.25 -9.10
CA VAL A 83 11.13 30.25 -9.99
C VAL A 83 10.74 30.55 -11.43
N ALA A 84 9.61 30.03 -11.94
CA ALA A 84 9.13 30.36 -13.28
C ALA A 84 8.76 31.84 -13.42
N GLU A 85 8.13 32.42 -12.39
CA GLU A 85 7.82 33.85 -12.35
C GLU A 85 9.09 34.72 -12.24
N GLU A 86 10.10 34.28 -11.49
CA GLU A 86 11.41 34.93 -11.43
C GLU A 86 12.11 34.93 -12.81
N VAL A 87 12.10 33.79 -13.52
CA VAL A 87 12.71 33.67 -14.85
C VAL A 87 11.99 34.52 -15.90
N LEU A 88 10.66 34.66 -15.81
CA LEU A 88 9.88 35.43 -16.79
C LEU A 88 9.84 36.94 -16.50
N PHE A 89 9.82 37.34 -15.23
CA PHE A 89 9.59 38.74 -14.83
C PHE A 89 10.77 39.39 -14.09
N GLY A 90 11.81 38.62 -13.72
CA GLY A 90 13.01 39.16 -13.07
C GLY A 90 12.78 39.66 -11.64
N ARG A 91 11.65 39.33 -11.03
CA ARG A 91 11.32 39.74 -9.67
C ARG A 91 11.98 38.77 -8.68
N LYS A 92 13.00 39.23 -7.97
CA LYS A 92 13.36 38.63 -6.67
C LYS A 92 12.21 38.94 -5.71
N ASN A 93 11.29 37.99 -5.56
CA ASN A 93 10.28 38.11 -4.51
C ASN A 93 11.01 38.21 -3.17
N THR A 94 10.74 39.32 -2.47
CA THR A 94 11.18 39.54 -1.10
C THR A 94 10.53 38.44 -0.27
N THR A 95 11.33 37.45 0.11
CA THR A 95 10.92 36.30 0.90
C THR A 95 10.22 36.81 2.16
N GLN A 96 8.92 36.56 2.27
CA GLN A 96 8.28 36.46 3.57
C GLN A 96 8.93 35.25 4.24
N GLU A 97 9.71 35.51 5.30
CA GLU A 97 10.24 34.47 6.18
C GLU A 97 9.06 33.65 6.72
N GLN A 98 8.83 32.50 6.12
CA GLN A 98 8.05 31.44 6.75
C GLN A 98 8.90 30.87 7.89
N LYS A 99 8.42 31.14 9.10
CA LYS A 99 8.81 30.52 10.36
C LYS A 99 8.84 28.98 10.17
N PRO A 100 9.91 28.27 10.55
CA PRO A 100 9.92 26.81 10.50
C PRO A 100 8.91 26.25 11.52
N GLU A 101 8.01 25.38 11.06
CA GLU A 101 7.21 24.54 11.94
C GLU A 101 8.10 23.52 12.66
N PRO A 102 7.81 23.20 13.94
CA PRO A 102 8.68 22.39 14.77
C PRO A 102 8.66 20.92 14.36
N GLU A 103 9.86 20.35 14.22
CA GLU A 103 10.06 18.90 14.13
C GLU A 103 9.37 18.20 15.31
N LYS A 104 8.55 17.19 15.00
CA LYS A 104 8.09 16.21 15.98
C LYS A 104 9.30 15.42 16.47
N VAL A 105 9.74 15.74 17.68
CA VAL A 105 10.70 14.93 18.42
C VAL A 105 10.04 13.60 18.79
N ASP A 106 10.47 12.54 18.14
CA ASP A 106 10.15 11.16 18.50
C ASP A 106 10.81 10.85 19.85
N SER A 107 9.97 10.66 20.86
CA SER A 107 10.36 10.34 22.22
C SER A 107 10.66 8.85 22.31
N ARG A 108 11.94 8.46 22.23
CA ARG A 108 12.44 7.20 22.84
C ARG A 108 13.96 7.22 23.04
N GLY A 109 14.34 7.50 24.29
CA GLY A 109 15.44 6.85 24.99
C GLY A 109 16.86 7.22 24.56
N ASP A 110 17.39 8.30 25.13
CA ASP A 110 18.76 8.22 25.65
C ASP A 110 18.93 9.17 26.84
N ARG A 111 19.36 8.63 27.98
CA ARG A 111 19.65 9.43 29.20
C ARG A 111 20.92 10.25 28.95
N LYS A 112 20.80 11.37 28.23
CA LYS A 112 21.88 12.34 28.10
C LYS A 112 21.96 13.18 29.37
N ASN A 113 23.16 13.23 29.92
CA ASN A 113 23.55 13.93 31.15
C ASN A 113 22.86 15.32 31.27
N PRO A 114 22.26 15.67 32.42
CA PRO A 114 21.67 16.99 32.64
C PRO A 114 22.68 18.13 32.50
N LEU A 115 23.97 17.84 32.65
CA LEU A 115 25.06 18.77 32.36
C LEU A 115 25.22 19.07 30.87
N HIS A 116 24.91 18.13 29.97
CA HIS A 116 25.07 18.32 28.53
C HIS A 116 23.94 19.16 27.94
N SER A 117 22.69 19.00 28.40
CA SER A 117 21.60 19.88 27.99
C SER A 117 21.81 21.30 28.49
N VAL A 118 22.28 21.47 29.74
CA VAL A 118 22.61 22.79 30.30
C VAL A 118 23.81 23.43 29.57
N LEU A 119 24.83 22.65 29.19
CA LEU A 119 25.99 23.15 28.42
C LEU A 119 25.62 23.54 26.98
N GLU A 120 24.68 22.83 26.35
CA GLU A 120 24.15 23.18 25.03
C GLU A 120 23.27 24.44 25.11
N THR A 121 22.44 24.58 26.15
CA THR A 121 21.67 25.81 26.38
C THR A 121 22.59 27.01 26.62
N ILE A 122 23.64 26.86 27.43
CA ILE A 122 24.63 27.94 27.70
C ILE A 122 25.46 28.26 26.45
N ARG A 123 25.79 27.28 25.60
CA ARG A 123 26.48 27.51 24.32
C ARG A 123 25.59 28.26 23.33
N ARG A 124 24.33 27.85 23.21
CA ARG A 124 23.34 28.50 22.33
C ARG A 124 22.99 29.91 22.81
N GLU A 125 22.90 30.12 24.13
CA GLU A 125 22.76 31.46 24.73
C GLU A 125 24.01 32.33 24.51
N ARG A 126 25.22 31.76 24.52
CA ARG A 126 26.47 32.47 24.18
C ARG A 126 26.57 32.82 22.70
N GLU A 127 26.21 31.91 21.81
CA GLU A 127 26.23 32.14 20.36
C GLU A 127 25.15 33.16 19.93
N LEU A 128 24.00 33.20 20.61
CA LEU A 128 22.98 34.24 20.43
C LEU A 128 23.41 35.59 21.03
N ALA A 129 24.13 35.58 22.17
CA ALA A 129 24.69 36.79 22.78
C ALA A 129 25.80 37.45 21.93
N GLU A 130 26.51 36.68 21.09
CA GLU A 130 27.51 37.22 20.15
C GLU A 130 26.90 38.00 18.96
N CYS A 131 25.60 37.83 18.69
CA CYS A 131 24.90 38.51 17.59
C CYS A 131 24.06 39.73 18.01
N ILE A 132 23.98 40.05 19.30
CA ILE A 132 23.20 41.18 19.82
C ILE A 132 24.17 42.17 20.44
N ALA A 133 24.08 43.44 20.05
CA ALA A 133 24.90 44.51 20.63
C ALA A 133 24.87 44.40 22.17
N ALA A 134 26.02 44.10 22.78
CA ALA A 134 26.15 43.74 24.20
C ALA A 134 25.42 44.71 25.15
N ASP A 135 25.35 45.98 24.77
CA ASP A 135 24.66 47.06 25.48
C ASP A 135 23.13 46.83 25.65
N ARG A 136 22.47 46.15 24.70
CA ARG A 136 21.01 45.87 24.77
C ARG A 136 20.67 44.68 25.66
N ALA A 137 21.54 43.67 25.73
CA ALA A 137 21.34 42.51 26.59
C ALA A 137 21.52 42.88 28.08
N GLU A 138 22.50 43.75 28.38
CA GLU A 138 22.71 44.29 29.72
C GLU A 138 21.52 45.16 30.17
N ALA A 139 21.04 46.05 29.29
CA ALA A 139 19.84 46.86 29.54
C ALA A 139 18.56 46.00 29.75
N GLY A 140 18.41 44.89 29.01
CA GLY A 140 17.32 43.95 29.19
C GLY A 140 17.38 43.16 30.51
N TYR A 141 18.58 42.81 30.98
CA TYR A 141 18.79 42.15 32.27
C TYR A 141 18.48 43.09 33.46
N ASP A 142 18.89 44.35 33.35
CA ASP A 142 18.55 45.40 34.32
C ASP A 142 17.04 45.65 34.40
N PHE A 143 16.36 45.66 33.24
CA PHE A 143 14.91 45.77 33.16
C PHE A 143 14.20 44.56 33.79
N LEU A 144 14.68 43.34 33.51
CA LEU A 144 14.15 42.10 34.09
C LEU A 144 14.29 42.07 35.63
N THR A 145 15.40 42.59 36.15
CA THR A 145 15.63 42.70 37.60
C THR A 145 14.63 43.65 38.25
N ARG A 146 14.28 44.77 37.58
CA ARG A 146 13.23 45.70 38.05
C ARG A 146 11.83 45.07 37.94
N LEU A 147 11.55 44.31 36.88
CA LEU A 147 10.29 43.58 36.71
C LEU A 147 10.05 42.53 37.81
N ARG A 148 11.09 41.80 38.23
CA ARG A 148 10.99 40.82 39.33
C ARG A 148 10.61 41.44 40.67
N GLN A 149 10.89 42.74 40.88
CA GLN A 149 10.49 43.45 42.10
C GLN A 149 8.98 43.74 42.16
N ASN A 150 8.28 43.66 41.01
CA ASN A 150 6.85 43.86 40.86
C ASN A 150 6.11 42.55 40.47
N ALA A 151 6.56 41.40 41.00
CA ALA A 151 6.08 40.08 40.58
C ALA A 151 4.58 39.80 40.83
N ASP A 152 3.93 40.56 41.71
CA ASP A 152 2.50 40.41 42.04
C ASP A 152 1.57 41.21 41.11
N ASP A 153 2.11 41.92 40.12
CA ASP A 153 1.32 42.68 39.15
C ASP A 153 0.54 41.73 38.21
N PRO A 154 -0.80 41.85 38.08
CA PRO A 154 -1.59 41.06 37.14
C PRO A 154 -1.11 41.19 35.69
N VAL A 155 -0.56 42.35 35.29
CA VAL A 155 0.04 42.57 33.97
C VAL A 155 1.26 41.67 33.80
N TYR A 156 2.10 41.56 34.83
CA TYR A 156 3.28 40.70 34.78
C TYR A 156 2.94 39.21 34.74
N ARG A 157 1.88 38.79 35.42
CA ARG A 157 1.37 37.41 35.33
C ARG A 157 0.87 37.09 33.92
N ALA A 158 0.19 38.03 33.27
CA ALA A 158 -0.26 37.88 31.88
C ALA A 158 0.93 37.82 30.91
N VAL A 159 1.94 38.68 31.07
CA VAL A 159 3.18 38.69 30.27
C VAL A 159 3.90 37.32 30.31
N ARG A 160 3.97 36.70 31.49
CA ARG A 160 4.62 35.38 31.69
C ARG A 160 3.95 34.21 30.97
N ALA A 161 2.70 34.37 30.52
CA ALA A 161 2.04 33.36 29.71
C ALA A 161 2.53 33.33 28.24
N TYR A 162 3.25 34.38 27.81
CA TYR A 162 3.68 34.55 26.41
C TYR A 162 5.20 34.70 26.24
N LEU A 163 5.90 35.30 27.21
CA LEU A 163 7.35 35.50 27.14
C LEU A 163 8.07 34.89 28.35
N ASN A 164 9.16 34.16 28.09
CA ASN A 164 10.07 33.69 29.13
C ASN A 164 11.10 34.77 29.49
N GLU A 165 11.76 34.63 30.65
CA GLU A 165 12.81 35.57 31.08
C GLU A 165 13.96 35.68 30.08
N GLY A 166 14.32 34.57 29.43
CA GLY A 166 15.31 34.55 28.36
C GLY A 166 14.87 35.36 27.14
N ASP A 167 13.58 35.34 26.78
CA ASP A 167 13.06 36.08 25.63
C ASP A 167 13.12 37.60 25.87
N ILE A 168 12.90 38.05 27.11
CA ILE A 168 12.99 39.47 27.47
C ILE A 168 14.42 39.99 27.30
N ILE A 169 15.41 39.17 27.67
CA ILE A 169 16.84 39.51 27.57
C ILE A 169 17.32 39.39 26.11
N LEU A 170 16.97 38.30 25.42
CA LEU A 170 17.36 38.04 24.04
C LEU A 170 16.71 39.00 23.04
N ARG A 171 15.52 39.55 23.33
CA ARG A 171 14.89 40.59 22.50
C ARG A 171 15.33 42.01 22.90
N GLY A 172 16.13 42.15 23.96
CA GLY A 172 16.68 43.43 24.41
C GLY A 172 15.60 44.42 24.84
N LEU A 173 14.52 43.96 25.49
CA LEU A 173 13.40 44.80 25.91
C LEU A 173 13.84 45.66 27.11
N THR A 174 13.72 46.98 26.99
CA THR A 174 14.31 47.92 27.96
C THR A 174 13.27 48.69 28.79
N ASN A 175 12.00 48.65 28.38
CA ASN A 175 10.93 49.37 29.04
C ASN A 175 9.58 48.63 28.96
N HIS A 176 8.61 49.10 29.76
CA HIS A 176 7.29 48.47 29.88
C HIS A 176 6.44 48.58 28.60
N GLN A 177 6.62 49.63 27.80
CA GLN A 177 5.88 49.78 26.53
C GLN A 177 6.36 48.76 25.48
N GLU A 178 7.67 48.61 25.31
CA GLU A 178 8.27 47.58 24.45
C GLU A 178 7.84 46.17 24.85
N LEU A 179 7.77 45.90 26.16
CA LEU A 179 7.29 44.62 26.69
C LEU A 179 5.83 44.36 26.33
N LEU A 180 4.94 45.35 26.53
CA LEU A 180 3.53 45.21 26.20
C LEU A 180 3.32 45.06 24.68
N GLU A 181 4.01 45.83 23.85
CA GLU A 181 3.93 45.70 22.40
C GLU A 181 4.34 44.31 21.91
N GLU A 182 5.41 43.75 22.48
CA GLU A 182 5.91 42.44 22.09
C GLU A 182 4.98 41.30 22.57
N VAL A 183 4.44 41.40 23.78
CA VAL A 183 3.45 40.44 24.29
C VAL A 183 2.14 40.53 23.52
N ARG A 184 1.67 41.74 23.18
CA ARG A 184 0.51 41.94 22.31
C ARG A 184 0.74 41.31 20.94
N ARG A 185 1.94 41.47 20.36
CA ARG A 185 2.30 40.81 19.11
C ARG A 185 2.25 39.29 19.22
N GLU A 186 2.79 38.72 20.30
CA GLU A 186 2.77 37.27 20.51
C GLU A 186 1.36 36.72 20.77
N LEU A 187 0.53 37.46 21.52
CA LEU A 187 -0.89 37.16 21.70
C LEU A 187 -1.63 37.19 20.34
N MET A 188 -1.38 38.21 19.52
CA MET A 188 -1.97 38.32 18.18
C MET A 188 -1.49 37.24 17.23
N ASN A 189 -0.26 36.73 17.38
CA ASN A 189 0.21 35.56 16.62
C ASN A 189 -0.56 34.27 16.97
N ARG A 190 -1.25 34.21 18.12
CA ARG A 190 -2.07 33.06 18.55
C ARG A 190 -3.54 33.18 18.17
N THR A 191 -3.95 34.22 17.44
CA THR A 191 -5.35 34.37 16.97
C THR A 191 -5.77 33.17 16.12
N GLY A 192 -6.98 32.65 16.36
CA GLY A 192 -7.48 31.39 15.78
C GLY A 192 -7.47 30.21 16.78
N SER A 193 -6.63 30.28 17.81
CA SER A 193 -6.53 29.28 18.88
C SER A 193 -6.50 29.88 20.29
N LEU A 194 -7.07 31.07 20.49
CA LEU A 194 -7.07 31.72 21.80
C LEU A 194 -7.95 30.95 22.80
N THR A 195 -7.43 30.75 24.01
CA THR A 195 -8.16 30.19 25.15
C THR A 195 -8.92 31.27 25.92
N ALA A 196 -9.85 30.89 26.79
CA ALA A 196 -10.51 31.83 27.69
C ALA A 196 -9.50 32.60 28.58
N ALA A 197 -8.40 31.95 28.97
CA ALA A 197 -7.32 32.60 29.70
C ALA A 197 -6.61 33.67 28.84
N ASP A 198 -6.40 33.41 27.55
CA ASP A 198 -5.79 34.36 26.63
C ASP A 198 -6.66 35.59 26.40
N ILE A 199 -7.98 35.40 26.25
CA ILE A 199 -8.94 36.50 26.10
C ILE A 199 -9.00 37.35 27.38
N ARG A 200 -8.93 36.73 28.56
CA ARG A 200 -8.83 37.44 29.84
C ARG A 200 -7.50 38.20 29.98
N ASN A 201 -6.40 37.61 29.51
CA ASN A 201 -5.10 38.28 29.46
C ASN A 201 -5.13 39.47 28.48
N ALA A 202 -5.86 39.39 27.36
CA ALA A 202 -6.04 40.49 26.41
C ALA A 202 -6.66 41.73 27.06
N GLN A 203 -7.60 41.56 27.99
CA GLN A 203 -8.16 42.68 28.78
C GLN A 203 -7.10 43.31 29.69
N THR A 204 -6.32 42.49 30.39
CA THR A 204 -5.24 42.95 31.28
C THR A 204 -4.10 43.64 30.51
N LEU A 205 -3.83 43.20 29.28
CA LEU A 205 -2.79 43.71 28.40
C LEU A 205 -3.26 44.88 27.52
N ASP A 206 -4.52 45.33 27.67
CA ASP A 206 -5.10 46.42 26.88
C ASP A 206 -5.02 46.15 25.35
N ALA A 207 -5.41 44.92 24.99
CA ALA A 207 -5.48 44.41 23.61
C ALA A 207 -6.85 43.80 23.28
N LEU A 208 -7.84 43.96 24.17
CA LEU A 208 -9.17 43.39 24.02
C LEU A 208 -9.88 43.91 22.76
N ASP A 209 -9.73 45.20 22.45
CA ASP A 209 -10.32 45.79 21.24
C ASP A 209 -9.75 45.17 19.96
N THR A 210 -8.43 44.89 19.94
CA THR A 210 -7.78 44.22 18.81
C THR A 210 -8.29 42.78 18.64
N VAL A 211 -8.59 42.07 19.75
CA VAL A 211 -9.20 40.73 19.70
C VAL A 211 -10.67 40.80 19.25
N CYS A 212 -11.39 41.88 19.58
CA CYS A 212 -12.75 42.16 19.09
C CYS A 212 -12.82 42.49 17.59
N GLU A 213 -11.67 42.68 16.95
CA GLU A 213 -11.50 42.86 15.50
C GLU A 213 -10.82 41.65 14.84
N SER A 214 -10.50 40.60 15.60
CA SER A 214 -9.79 39.42 15.10
C SER A 214 -10.57 38.68 14.02
N GLY A 215 -9.87 37.96 13.14
CA GLY A 215 -10.48 37.17 12.06
C GLY A 215 -11.33 35.99 12.53
N SER A 216 -11.13 35.50 13.76
CA SER A 216 -11.85 34.37 14.33
C SER A 216 -13.19 34.82 14.93
N ALA A 217 -14.30 34.39 14.34
CA ALA A 217 -15.63 34.79 14.79
C ALA A 217 -15.95 34.31 16.23
N ALA A 218 -15.42 33.16 16.66
CA ALA A 218 -15.61 32.66 18.02
C ALA A 218 -14.88 33.51 19.07
N GLU A 219 -13.61 33.84 18.82
CA GLU A 219 -12.79 34.66 19.71
C GLU A 219 -13.32 36.09 19.78
N ARG A 220 -13.75 36.62 18.64
CA ARG A 220 -14.39 37.94 18.55
C ARG A 220 -15.63 38.02 19.43
N THR A 221 -16.50 37.02 19.33
CA THR A 221 -17.75 36.98 20.09
C THR A 221 -17.47 36.84 21.58
N ALA A 222 -16.51 36.00 21.98
CA ALA A 222 -16.10 35.87 23.38
C ALA A 222 -15.44 37.13 23.94
N ALA A 223 -14.60 37.82 23.17
CA ALA A 223 -13.99 39.09 23.57
C ALA A 223 -15.02 40.22 23.73
N ARG A 224 -16.01 40.31 22.84
CA ARG A 224 -17.14 41.25 22.94
C ARG A 224 -18.04 40.95 24.14
N ALA A 225 -18.22 39.67 24.46
CA ALA A 225 -18.93 39.24 25.67
C ALA A 225 -18.20 39.68 26.95
N LEU A 226 -16.87 39.69 26.95
CA LEU A 226 -16.07 40.19 28.07
C LEU A 226 -16.08 41.73 28.16
N ARG A 227 -16.19 42.43 27.02
CA ARG A 227 -16.31 43.89 26.95
C ARG A 227 -17.69 44.41 27.38
N GLY A 228 -18.73 43.60 27.23
CA GLY A 228 -20.11 43.93 27.61
C GLY A 228 -20.93 44.61 26.51
N ASP A 229 -20.69 44.25 25.25
CA ASP A 229 -21.39 44.84 24.10
C ASP A 229 -22.89 44.47 24.07
N ALA A 230 -23.76 45.44 23.78
CA ALA A 230 -25.22 45.27 23.87
C ALA A 230 -25.86 44.50 22.69
N ASP A 231 -25.16 44.35 21.56
CA ASP A 231 -25.63 43.68 20.33
C ASP A 231 -25.17 42.21 20.21
N LEU A 232 -24.55 41.67 21.26
CA LEU A 232 -23.94 40.34 21.27
C LEU A 232 -24.94 39.22 20.97
N GLN A 233 -26.15 39.27 21.53
CA GLN A 233 -27.15 38.21 21.35
C GLN A 233 -27.60 38.09 19.89
N GLU A 234 -27.81 39.22 19.21
CA GLU A 234 -28.21 39.23 17.80
C GLU A 234 -27.07 38.74 16.90
N GLN A 235 -25.84 39.18 17.16
CA GLN A 235 -24.66 38.74 16.43
C GLN A 235 -24.37 37.25 16.63
N PHE A 236 -24.53 36.74 17.86
CA PHE A 236 -24.39 35.32 18.14
C PHE A 236 -25.48 34.51 17.45
N ALA A 237 -26.73 34.96 17.45
CA ALA A 237 -27.81 34.28 16.73
C ALA A 237 -27.57 34.23 15.21
N GLN A 238 -26.98 35.28 14.63
CA GLN A 238 -26.56 35.28 13.23
C GLN A 238 -25.40 34.30 12.97
N LEU A 239 -24.41 34.25 13.88
CA LEU A 239 -23.30 33.30 13.81
C LEU A 239 -23.81 31.85 13.91
N ALA A 240 -24.70 31.56 14.86
CA ALA A 240 -25.28 30.25 15.08
C ALA A 240 -26.07 29.74 13.87
N ARG A 241 -26.73 30.62 13.11
CA ARG A 241 -27.43 30.27 11.86
C ARG A 241 -26.50 29.99 10.69
N GLY A 242 -25.32 30.62 10.66
CA GLY A 242 -24.35 30.47 9.57
C GLY A 242 -23.36 29.33 9.79
N ASP A 243 -22.78 29.28 10.99
CA ASP A 243 -21.77 28.30 11.40
C ASP A 243 -21.99 27.89 12.87
N PRO A 244 -22.78 26.83 13.11
CA PRO A 244 -23.08 26.36 14.46
C PRO A 244 -21.86 25.79 15.19
N ALA A 245 -20.84 25.30 14.49
CA ALA A 245 -19.63 24.77 15.11
C ALA A 245 -18.80 25.91 15.73
N THR A 246 -18.61 27.00 14.98
CA THR A 246 -17.92 28.19 15.48
C THR A 246 -18.73 28.88 16.59
N ALA A 247 -20.06 28.87 16.51
CA ALA A 247 -20.92 29.36 17.58
C ALA A 247 -20.82 28.52 18.86
N ALA A 248 -20.71 27.18 18.76
CA ALA A 248 -20.49 26.31 19.92
C ALA A 248 -19.15 26.59 20.62
N LYS A 249 -18.07 26.77 19.85
CA LYS A 249 -16.77 27.20 20.38
C LYS A 249 -16.84 28.57 21.06
N ALA A 250 -17.57 29.52 20.46
CA ALA A 250 -17.81 30.83 21.05
C ALA A 250 -18.54 30.72 22.40
N LEU A 251 -19.60 29.92 22.46
CA LEU A 251 -20.38 29.71 23.68
C LEU A 251 -19.52 29.09 24.79
N ARG A 252 -18.68 28.10 24.47
CA ARG A 252 -17.73 27.52 25.45
C ARG A 252 -16.80 28.57 26.04
N LEU A 253 -16.18 29.39 25.18
CA LEU A 253 -15.28 30.46 25.63
C LEU A 253 -15.99 31.48 26.52
N VAL A 254 -17.24 31.83 26.20
CA VAL A 254 -18.05 32.74 27.02
C VAL A 254 -18.42 32.10 28.37
N GLU A 255 -18.79 30.81 28.39
CA GLU A 255 -19.07 30.06 29.64
C GLU A 255 -17.82 29.99 30.54
N GLU A 256 -16.64 29.72 29.97
CA GLU A 256 -15.36 29.67 30.71
C GLU A 256 -14.92 31.05 31.23
N LEU A 257 -15.23 32.11 30.50
CA LEU A 257 -14.92 33.49 30.91
C LEU A 257 -15.80 33.97 32.07
N ALA A 258 -16.99 33.39 32.25
CA ALA A 258 -17.99 33.76 33.25
C ALA A 258 -18.35 35.26 33.23
N SER A 259 -18.38 35.86 32.03
CA SER A 259 -18.52 37.30 31.83
C SER A 259 -19.97 37.80 31.68
N MET A 260 -20.95 36.90 31.64
CA MET A 260 -22.35 37.23 31.33
C MET A 260 -23.33 36.74 32.41
N SER A 261 -24.53 37.32 32.41
CA SER A 261 -25.63 36.88 33.25
C SER A 261 -26.12 35.49 32.82
N HIS A 262 -26.69 34.73 33.76
CA HIS A 262 -27.24 33.40 33.44
C HIS A 262 -28.37 33.48 32.41
N GLU A 263 -29.17 34.55 32.42
CA GLU A 263 -30.30 34.76 31.51
C GLU A 263 -29.84 34.96 30.06
N ASP A 264 -28.75 35.70 29.86
CA ASP A 264 -28.18 35.94 28.52
C ASP A 264 -27.49 34.70 27.95
N LEU A 265 -26.81 33.92 28.80
CA LEU A 265 -26.19 32.65 28.42
C LEU A 265 -27.23 31.62 27.98
N GLU A 266 -28.37 31.55 28.67
CA GLU A 266 -29.49 30.68 28.33
C GLU A 266 -30.13 31.08 26.99
N ALA A 267 -30.26 32.38 26.71
CA ALA A 267 -30.74 32.89 25.44
C ALA A 267 -29.80 32.52 24.28
N MET A 268 -28.48 32.68 24.46
CA MET A 268 -27.48 32.25 23.47
C MET A 268 -27.52 30.73 23.25
N ARG A 269 -27.61 29.94 24.33
CA ARG A 269 -27.73 28.48 24.22
C ARG A 269 -28.96 28.09 23.40
N THR A 270 -30.12 28.67 23.70
CA THR A 270 -31.36 28.37 22.98
C THR A 270 -31.24 28.73 21.50
N ALA A 271 -30.65 29.88 21.16
CA ALA A 271 -30.45 30.29 19.77
C ALA A 271 -29.52 29.35 19.00
N LEU A 272 -28.52 28.75 19.66
CA LEU A 272 -27.64 27.73 19.08
C LEU A 272 -28.37 26.40 18.88
N GLU A 273 -29.16 25.96 19.85
CA GLU A 273 -29.89 24.70 19.76
C GLU A 273 -30.95 24.73 18.66
N GLU A 274 -31.64 25.86 18.46
CA GLU A 274 -32.61 26.05 17.38
C GLU A 274 -31.98 26.07 15.97
N SER A 275 -30.68 26.38 15.87
CA SER A 275 -29.96 26.48 14.60
C SER A 275 -29.35 25.16 14.12
N LEU A 276 -29.32 24.11 14.96
CA LEU A 276 -28.80 22.79 14.58
C LEU A 276 -29.74 22.13 13.56
N GLN A 277 -29.25 21.86 12.35
CA GLN A 277 -30.07 21.32 11.26
C GLN A 277 -29.76 19.86 10.94
N ASN A 278 -28.52 19.41 11.15
CA ASN A 278 -28.07 18.09 10.76
C ASN A 278 -27.26 17.37 11.86
N LEU A 279 -26.92 16.11 11.60
CA LEU A 279 -26.17 15.27 12.55
C LEU A 279 -24.72 15.71 12.73
N SER A 280 -24.11 16.34 11.71
CA SER A 280 -22.76 16.93 11.81
C SER A 280 -22.76 18.14 12.74
N ASP A 281 -23.75 19.02 12.65
CA ASP A 281 -23.90 20.18 13.54
C ASP A 281 -24.05 19.72 15.00
N LEU A 282 -24.84 18.66 15.21
CA LEU A 282 -24.99 18.04 16.53
C LEU A 282 -23.66 17.45 17.03
N ALA A 283 -22.87 16.82 16.16
CA ALA A 283 -21.57 16.28 16.51
C ALA A 283 -20.56 17.37 16.89
N SER A 284 -20.54 18.49 16.14
CA SER A 284 -19.72 19.66 16.47
C SER A 284 -20.15 20.32 17.79
N TYR A 285 -21.46 20.48 18.01
CA TYR A 285 -22.00 20.96 19.30
C TYR A 285 -21.54 20.08 20.46
N ALA A 286 -21.70 18.76 20.32
CA ALA A 286 -21.31 17.78 21.32
C ALA A 286 -19.80 17.77 21.59
N ALA A 287 -18.98 17.90 20.55
CA ALA A 287 -17.52 17.92 20.64
C ALA A 287 -16.99 19.15 21.40
N GLU A 288 -17.60 20.32 21.18
CA GLU A 288 -17.17 21.56 21.84
C GLU A 288 -17.72 21.72 23.26
N LEU A 289 -19.01 21.39 23.48
CA LEU A 289 -19.69 21.65 24.76
C LEU A 289 -19.79 20.43 25.68
N HIS A 290 -19.40 19.24 25.22
CA HIS A 290 -19.44 17.98 25.96
C HIS A 290 -20.83 17.62 26.54
N ARG A 291 -21.90 18.13 25.93
CA ARG A 291 -23.31 17.88 26.31
C ARG A 291 -24.19 17.75 25.07
N LEU A 292 -25.40 17.25 25.25
CA LEU A 292 -26.43 17.18 24.19
C LEU A 292 -27.46 18.30 24.36
N PRO A 293 -28.03 18.80 23.25
CA PRO A 293 -29.14 19.76 23.28
C PRO A 293 -30.41 19.12 23.81
N ALA A 294 -31.39 19.94 24.22
CA ALA A 294 -32.64 19.46 24.79
C ALA A 294 -33.50 18.67 23.78
N ASP A 295 -33.48 19.05 22.50
CA ASP A 295 -34.20 18.37 21.42
C ASP A 295 -33.24 17.79 20.37
N ILE A 296 -32.99 16.48 20.48
CA ILE A 296 -32.16 15.71 19.55
C ILE A 296 -33.01 15.03 18.47
N HIS A 297 -34.33 14.98 18.63
CA HIS A 297 -35.21 14.19 17.76
C HIS A 297 -35.24 14.78 16.35
N ARG A 298 -35.30 16.11 16.23
CA ARG A 298 -35.35 16.80 14.94
C ARG A 298 -34.13 16.53 14.05
N THR A 299 -32.93 16.50 14.63
CA THR A 299 -31.69 16.24 13.88
C THR A 299 -31.60 14.76 13.49
N LEU A 300 -32.00 13.85 14.38
CA LEU A 300 -32.07 12.40 14.10
C LEU A 300 -33.09 12.05 13.00
N GLU A 301 -34.27 12.67 12.98
CA GLU A 301 -35.28 12.44 11.93
C GLU A 301 -34.81 12.84 10.53
N SER A 302 -33.88 13.79 10.43
CA SER A 302 -33.32 14.25 9.16
C SER A 302 -32.10 13.45 8.69
N SER A 303 -31.51 12.64 9.58
CA SER A 303 -30.23 11.94 9.33
C SER A 303 -30.26 11.02 8.11
N TRP A 304 -31.30 10.18 7.99
CA TRP A 304 -31.46 9.25 6.87
C TRP A 304 -31.63 9.92 5.50
N LYS A 305 -31.99 11.22 5.46
CA LYS A 305 -32.09 12.00 4.22
C LYS A 305 -30.75 12.58 3.76
N GLN A 306 -29.77 12.68 4.65
CA GLN A 306 -28.51 13.39 4.37
C GLN A 306 -27.30 12.45 4.38
N TYR A 307 -27.28 11.42 5.23
CA TYR A 307 -26.12 10.55 5.42
C TYR A 307 -26.41 9.08 5.11
N ASP A 308 -25.36 8.35 4.75
CA ASP A 308 -25.36 6.89 4.73
C ASP A 308 -25.24 6.35 6.16
N LEU A 309 -25.65 5.09 6.38
CA LEU A 309 -25.68 4.51 7.73
C LEU A 309 -24.29 4.47 8.39
N SER A 310 -23.22 4.21 7.62
CA SER A 310 -21.84 4.23 8.13
C SER A 310 -21.45 5.60 8.68
N ASP A 311 -21.68 6.64 7.90
CA ASP A 311 -21.29 8.01 8.21
C ASP A 311 -22.09 8.53 9.40
N ALA A 312 -23.39 8.23 9.42
CA ALA A 312 -24.26 8.56 10.54
C ALA A 312 -23.82 7.83 11.83
N ALA A 313 -23.39 6.57 11.74
CA ALA A 313 -22.87 5.83 12.88
C ALA A 313 -21.50 6.32 13.35
N GLU A 314 -20.66 6.86 12.47
CA GLU A 314 -19.40 7.51 12.86
C GLU A 314 -19.66 8.83 13.61
N LEU A 315 -20.60 9.64 13.12
CA LEU A 315 -21.03 10.85 13.80
C LEU A 315 -21.66 10.53 15.17
N ALA A 316 -22.49 9.49 15.26
CA ALA A 316 -23.04 9.01 16.53
C ALA A 316 -21.94 8.55 17.51
N ARG A 317 -20.91 7.84 17.02
CA ARG A 317 -19.74 7.45 17.82
C ARG A 317 -18.90 8.65 18.26
N SER A 318 -18.81 9.71 17.44
CA SER A 318 -18.16 10.96 17.83
C SER A 318 -18.92 11.65 18.97
N ILE A 319 -20.25 11.75 18.84
CA ILE A 319 -21.13 12.31 19.87
C ILE A 319 -21.03 11.51 21.18
N SER A 320 -21.02 10.18 21.09
CA SER A 320 -20.88 9.30 22.26
C SER A 320 -19.53 9.48 22.95
N ARG A 321 -18.43 9.60 22.18
CA ARG A 321 -17.10 9.89 22.74
C ARG A 321 -17.03 11.25 23.45
N ALA A 322 -17.75 12.25 22.94
CA ALA A 322 -17.71 13.60 23.50
C ALA A 322 -18.64 13.80 24.72
N THR A 323 -19.77 13.08 24.78
CA THR A 323 -20.84 13.29 25.79
C THR A 323 -21.04 12.11 26.74
N GLY A 324 -20.51 10.94 26.41
CA GLY A 324 -20.75 9.68 27.13
C GLY A 324 -22.14 9.06 26.89
N GLN A 325 -22.99 9.65 26.05
CA GLN A 325 -24.33 9.14 25.74
C GLN A 325 -24.37 8.47 24.37
N ASP A 326 -24.88 7.24 24.29
CA ASP A 326 -25.02 6.51 23.03
C ASP A 326 -26.37 6.79 22.37
N ILE A 327 -26.33 7.35 21.16
CA ILE A 327 -27.51 7.67 20.34
C ILE A 327 -27.73 6.68 19.19
N THR A 328 -26.88 5.66 19.07
CA THR A 328 -26.86 4.72 17.93
C THR A 328 -28.16 3.94 17.79
N GLU A 329 -28.82 3.58 18.89
CA GLU A 329 -30.10 2.86 18.85
C GLU A 329 -31.22 3.72 18.25
N ARG A 330 -31.31 4.98 18.71
CA ARG A 330 -32.29 5.95 18.20
C ARG A 330 -32.04 6.28 16.74
N LEU A 331 -30.78 6.32 16.32
CA LEU A 331 -30.40 6.48 14.93
C LEU A 331 -30.90 5.30 14.08
N LEU A 332 -30.64 4.06 14.50
CA LEU A 332 -31.09 2.86 13.79
C LEU A 332 -32.62 2.77 13.68
N GLU A 333 -33.35 3.22 14.70
CA GLU A 333 -34.81 3.31 14.67
C GLU A 333 -35.30 4.24 13.54
N GLN A 334 -34.67 5.39 13.33
CA GLN A 334 -35.04 6.32 12.25
C GLN A 334 -34.80 5.74 10.85
N TYR A 335 -33.69 5.01 10.67
CA TYR A 335 -33.41 4.30 9.42
C TYR A 335 -34.38 3.14 9.19
N ASP A 336 -34.80 2.43 10.24
CA ASP A 336 -35.77 1.33 10.14
C ASP A 336 -37.17 1.82 9.74
N LEU A 337 -37.65 2.90 10.38
CA LEU A 337 -38.95 3.50 10.10
C LEU A 337 -39.06 4.03 8.67
N ASN A 338 -37.97 4.59 8.14
CA ASN A 338 -37.94 5.24 6.83
C ASN A 338 -37.29 4.40 5.72
N PHE A 339 -37.03 3.11 5.96
CA PHE A 339 -36.33 2.22 5.03
C PHE A 339 -36.91 2.24 3.59
N GLU A 340 -38.25 2.21 3.46
CA GLU A 340 -38.93 2.23 2.15
C GLU A 340 -38.88 3.60 1.45
N GLN A 341 -38.74 4.68 2.23
CA GLN A 341 -38.68 6.06 1.71
C GLN A 341 -37.25 6.50 1.43
N ALA A 342 -36.26 5.84 2.01
CA ALA A 342 -34.85 5.94 1.66
C ALA A 342 -34.63 5.35 0.25
N ARG A 343 -35.15 6.04 -0.77
CA ARG A 343 -34.86 5.75 -2.18
C ARG A 343 -33.36 5.90 -2.38
N ASP A 344 -32.73 4.81 -2.80
CA ASP A 344 -31.32 4.63 -3.15
C ASP A 344 -30.31 4.46 -1.99
N LYS A 345 -29.98 3.18 -1.69
CA LYS A 345 -28.65 2.70 -1.24
C LYS A 345 -28.02 3.34 0.01
N ARG A 346 -28.79 3.88 0.94
CA ARG A 346 -28.25 4.44 2.21
C ARG A 346 -28.03 3.41 3.33
N VAL A 347 -28.50 2.19 3.11
CA VAL A 347 -28.31 1.02 3.96
C VAL A 347 -27.86 -0.13 3.05
N ASP A 348 -26.73 -0.75 3.40
CA ASP A 348 -26.23 -1.98 2.78
C ASP A 348 -25.76 -2.99 3.85
N MET A 349 -25.44 -4.21 3.39
CA MET A 349 -25.00 -5.28 4.28
C MET A 349 -23.69 -4.96 5.01
N SER A 350 -22.73 -4.32 4.35
CA SER A 350 -21.45 -3.96 4.97
C SER A 350 -21.62 -2.90 6.07
N GLN A 351 -22.48 -1.91 5.84
CA GLN A 351 -22.85 -0.90 6.82
C GLN A 351 -23.55 -1.53 8.02
N LEU A 352 -24.48 -2.46 7.79
CA LEU A 352 -25.15 -3.18 8.88
C LEU A 352 -24.20 -4.06 9.70
N ALA A 353 -23.16 -4.63 9.08
CA ALA A 353 -22.12 -5.37 9.78
C ALA A 353 -21.29 -4.44 10.69
N GLN A 354 -20.90 -3.26 10.19
CA GLN A 354 -20.15 -2.26 10.97
C GLN A 354 -20.97 -1.67 12.13
N THR A 355 -22.29 -1.55 11.97
CA THR A 355 -23.20 -1.02 12.99
C THR A 355 -23.92 -2.13 13.77
N ALA A 356 -23.32 -3.32 13.86
CA ALA A 356 -23.95 -4.47 14.51
C ALA A 356 -24.25 -4.21 15.99
N MET A 357 -25.55 -4.16 16.31
CA MET A 357 -26.02 -3.90 17.66
C MET A 357 -27.27 -4.71 17.99
N ASN A 358 -27.32 -5.21 19.22
CA ASN A 358 -28.41 -6.05 19.71
C ASN A 358 -29.66 -5.21 20.04
N CYS A 359 -30.33 -4.70 19.00
CA CYS A 359 -31.58 -3.94 19.10
C CYS A 359 -32.58 -4.39 18.02
N SER A 360 -33.88 -4.23 18.27
CA SER A 360 -34.93 -4.66 17.32
C SER A 360 -34.83 -3.98 15.96
N SER A 361 -34.42 -2.71 15.94
CA SER A 361 -34.30 -1.91 14.71
C SER A 361 -33.23 -2.47 13.77
N TRP A 362 -32.08 -2.88 14.30
CA TRP A 362 -31.02 -3.52 13.51
C TRP A 362 -31.48 -4.85 12.88
N ARG A 363 -32.18 -5.69 13.65
CA ARG A 363 -32.71 -6.97 13.15
C ARG A 363 -33.74 -6.77 12.03
N SER A 364 -34.61 -5.77 12.22
CA SER A 364 -35.61 -5.39 11.23
C SER A 364 -34.92 -4.90 9.95
N LEU A 365 -33.93 -4.01 10.05
CA LEU A 365 -33.13 -3.53 8.91
C LEU A 365 -32.43 -4.66 8.16
N LEU A 366 -31.77 -5.58 8.89
CA LEU A 366 -31.14 -6.76 8.28
C LEU A 366 -32.15 -7.61 7.50
N SER A 367 -33.33 -7.84 8.07
CA SER A 367 -34.39 -8.61 7.40
C SER A 367 -34.95 -7.89 6.16
N LYS A 368 -35.11 -6.57 6.22
CA LYS A 368 -35.60 -5.74 5.11
C LYS A 368 -34.58 -5.70 3.96
N GLU A 369 -33.30 -5.49 4.27
CA GLU A 369 -32.23 -5.49 3.25
C GLU A 369 -32.03 -6.89 2.65
N THR A 370 -32.12 -7.96 3.44
CA THR A 370 -32.12 -9.34 2.93
C THR A 370 -33.26 -9.55 1.93
N ARG A 371 -34.48 -9.13 2.27
CA ARG A 371 -35.65 -9.23 1.38
C ARG A 371 -35.47 -8.41 0.12
N ARG A 372 -34.90 -7.21 0.23
CA ARG A 372 -34.60 -6.34 -0.92
C ARG A 372 -33.59 -7.01 -1.87
N LEU A 373 -32.49 -7.56 -1.36
CA LEU A 373 -31.51 -8.29 -2.18
C LEU A 373 -32.16 -9.48 -2.91
N LEU A 374 -33.06 -10.20 -2.26
CA LEU A 374 -33.83 -11.29 -2.89
C LEU A 374 -34.76 -10.80 -4.01
N GLN A 375 -35.45 -9.67 -3.80
CA GLN A 375 -36.30 -9.06 -4.81
C GLN A 375 -35.50 -8.50 -5.99
N GLU A 376 -34.36 -7.84 -5.72
CA GLU A 376 -33.45 -7.37 -6.77
C GLU A 376 -32.86 -8.53 -7.57
N ALA A 377 -32.49 -9.64 -6.91
CA ALA A 377 -32.01 -10.83 -7.58
C ALA A 377 -33.06 -11.39 -8.56
N ALA A 378 -34.34 -11.42 -8.16
CA ALA A 378 -35.43 -11.97 -8.97
C ALA A 378 -35.66 -11.22 -10.29
N VAL A 379 -35.35 -9.91 -10.35
CA VAL A 379 -35.56 -9.07 -11.54
C VAL A 379 -34.32 -9.01 -12.44
N ARG A 380 -33.16 -9.48 -11.97
CA ARG A 380 -31.90 -9.43 -12.73
C ARG A 380 -31.75 -10.59 -13.71
N SER A 381 -30.95 -10.38 -14.76
CA SER A 381 -30.61 -11.40 -15.77
C SER A 381 -29.76 -12.56 -15.23
N SER A 382 -28.98 -12.34 -14.16
CA SER A 382 -28.13 -13.36 -13.53
C SER A 382 -28.30 -13.39 -11.99
N PRO A 383 -29.43 -13.91 -11.49
CA PRO A 383 -29.76 -13.90 -10.06
C PRO A 383 -28.71 -14.62 -9.19
N THR A 384 -28.26 -15.81 -9.60
CA THR A 384 -27.28 -16.61 -8.85
C THR A 384 -25.93 -15.90 -8.70
N GLN A 385 -25.41 -15.28 -9.76
CA GLN A 385 -24.11 -14.58 -9.71
C GLN A 385 -24.17 -13.32 -8.85
N PHE A 386 -25.30 -12.63 -8.86
CA PHE A 386 -25.51 -11.46 -7.99
C PHE A 386 -25.49 -11.88 -6.51
N LEU A 387 -26.23 -12.93 -6.16
CA LEU A 387 -26.31 -13.42 -4.78
C LEU A 387 -24.99 -14.01 -4.30
N THR A 388 -24.25 -14.76 -5.12
CA THR A 388 -22.93 -15.29 -4.71
C THR A 388 -21.90 -14.20 -4.47
N ARG A 389 -21.95 -13.08 -5.21
CA ARG A 389 -21.12 -11.90 -4.95
C ARG A 389 -21.50 -11.23 -3.62
N ALA A 390 -22.80 -11.01 -3.38
CA ALA A 390 -23.28 -10.44 -2.12
C ALA A 390 -22.87 -11.31 -0.91
N LEU A 391 -23.04 -12.63 -1.02
CA LEU A 391 -22.62 -13.59 0.01
C LEU A 391 -21.10 -13.59 0.24
N SER A 392 -20.31 -13.40 -0.82
CA SER A 392 -18.85 -13.33 -0.68
C SER A 392 -18.40 -12.07 0.08
N ALA A 393 -19.09 -10.94 -0.11
CA ALA A 393 -18.86 -9.72 0.67
C ALA A 393 -19.30 -9.92 2.13
N MET A 394 -20.50 -10.44 2.36
CA MET A 394 -21.00 -10.73 3.72
C MET A 394 -20.09 -11.71 4.49
N ALA A 395 -19.51 -12.71 3.81
CA ALA A 395 -18.58 -13.65 4.44
C ALA A 395 -17.32 -12.94 4.97
N GLN A 396 -16.81 -11.92 4.27
CA GLN A 396 -15.67 -11.10 4.72
C GLN A 396 -16.04 -10.23 5.92
N ASP A 397 -17.27 -9.69 5.94
CA ASP A 397 -17.75 -8.82 7.01
C ASP A 397 -18.20 -9.56 8.27
N THR A 398 -18.24 -10.89 8.25
CA THR A 398 -18.64 -11.73 9.41
C THR A 398 -17.77 -11.47 10.64
N GLU A 399 -16.49 -11.14 10.45
CA GLU A 399 -15.56 -10.82 11.54
C GLU A 399 -15.95 -9.54 12.31
N GLN A 400 -16.75 -8.66 11.70
CA GLN A 400 -17.17 -7.39 12.31
C GLN A 400 -18.41 -7.56 13.22
N VAL A 401 -19.14 -8.67 13.10
CA VAL A 401 -20.35 -8.98 13.86
C VAL A 401 -19.98 -9.83 15.09
N ASP A 402 -19.05 -9.35 15.91
CA ASP A 402 -18.41 -10.15 16.98
C ASP A 402 -19.23 -10.21 18.30
N LYS A 403 -20.54 -10.51 18.18
CA LYS A 403 -21.44 -10.75 19.30
C LYS A 403 -22.32 -11.96 19.01
N LYS A 404 -22.27 -12.97 19.87
CA LYS A 404 -22.93 -14.29 19.74
C LYS A 404 -24.39 -14.23 19.25
N ASP A 405 -25.20 -13.31 19.79
CA ASP A 405 -26.62 -13.17 19.43
C ASP A 405 -26.84 -12.54 18.04
N MET A 406 -25.89 -11.74 17.55
CA MET A 406 -25.93 -11.09 16.23
C MET A 406 -25.40 -12.00 15.14
N THR A 407 -24.42 -12.84 15.47
CA THR A 407 -23.86 -13.85 14.56
C THR A 407 -24.94 -14.83 14.09
N GLU A 408 -25.82 -15.29 14.98
CA GLU A 408 -26.91 -16.22 14.60
C GLU A 408 -27.87 -15.59 13.58
N GLN A 409 -28.21 -14.31 13.72
CA GLN A 409 -29.12 -13.62 12.81
C GLN A 409 -28.45 -13.26 11.48
N TRP A 410 -27.16 -12.94 11.53
CA TRP A 410 -26.33 -12.75 10.34
C TRP A 410 -26.19 -14.04 9.53
N GLU A 411 -25.91 -15.17 10.19
CA GLU A 411 -25.87 -16.49 9.58
C GLU A 411 -27.22 -16.91 8.98
N GLN A 412 -28.33 -16.60 9.67
CA GLN A 412 -29.67 -16.84 9.13
C GLN A 412 -29.92 -16.04 7.84
N ALA A 413 -29.52 -14.76 7.79
CA ALA A 413 -29.62 -13.94 6.59
C ALA A 413 -28.75 -14.50 5.44
N MET A 414 -27.50 -14.90 5.73
CA MET A 414 -26.62 -15.54 4.75
C MET A 414 -27.21 -16.86 4.23
N CYS A 415 -27.79 -17.68 5.10
CA CYS A 415 -28.43 -18.93 4.71
C CYS A 415 -29.63 -18.69 3.77
N GLN A 416 -30.47 -17.69 4.05
CA GLN A 416 -31.59 -17.32 3.16
C GLN A 416 -31.13 -16.87 1.76
N LEU A 417 -30.06 -16.07 1.69
CA LEU A 417 -29.48 -15.65 0.41
C LEU A 417 -28.82 -16.83 -0.32
N ALA A 418 -28.16 -17.74 0.40
CA ALA A 418 -27.55 -18.94 -0.15
C ALA A 418 -28.60 -19.90 -0.73
N ASP A 419 -29.71 -20.11 -0.02
CA ASP A 419 -30.84 -20.92 -0.48
C ASP A 419 -31.46 -20.34 -1.75
N ALA A 420 -31.62 -19.02 -1.79
CA ALA A 420 -32.07 -18.33 -2.99
C ALA A 420 -31.08 -18.50 -4.15
N ALA A 421 -29.78 -18.32 -3.91
CA ALA A 421 -28.75 -18.49 -4.94
C ALA A 421 -28.77 -19.89 -5.57
N VAL A 422 -28.92 -20.92 -4.73
CA VAL A 422 -29.07 -22.32 -5.14
C VAL A 422 -30.38 -22.55 -5.90
N SER A 423 -31.49 -22.01 -5.43
CA SER A 423 -32.80 -22.18 -6.08
C SER A 423 -32.86 -21.56 -7.48
N TYR A 424 -32.17 -20.44 -7.72
CA TYR A 424 -32.14 -19.75 -9.03
C TYR A 424 -31.20 -20.38 -10.06
N THR A 425 -30.45 -21.43 -9.70
CA THR A 425 -29.54 -22.12 -10.64
C THR A 425 -30.28 -22.73 -11.82
N GLN A 426 -29.72 -22.63 -13.03
CA GLN A 426 -30.40 -23.10 -14.26
C GLN A 426 -29.82 -24.41 -14.82
N SER A 427 -28.62 -24.81 -14.37
CA SER A 427 -27.96 -26.02 -14.87
C SER A 427 -27.30 -26.83 -13.75
N LYS A 428 -27.09 -28.14 -14.02
CA LYS A 428 -26.39 -29.06 -13.10
C LYS A 428 -24.97 -28.57 -12.78
N SER A 429 -24.24 -28.07 -13.78
CA SER A 429 -22.88 -27.54 -13.60
C SER A 429 -22.87 -26.27 -12.76
N GLN A 430 -23.82 -25.37 -13.00
CA GLN A 430 -23.96 -24.12 -12.23
C GLN A 430 -24.32 -24.40 -10.77
N LEU A 431 -25.18 -25.39 -10.49
CA LEU A 431 -25.48 -25.81 -9.13
C LEU A 431 -24.23 -26.31 -8.40
N ARG A 432 -23.46 -27.22 -9.03
CA ARG A 432 -22.19 -27.72 -8.45
C ARG A 432 -21.21 -26.59 -8.16
N GLN A 433 -21.02 -25.67 -9.10
CA GLN A 433 -20.13 -24.53 -8.94
C GLN A 433 -20.59 -23.60 -7.82
N THR A 434 -21.90 -23.35 -7.71
CA THR A 434 -22.48 -22.46 -6.69
C THR A 434 -22.29 -23.06 -5.30
N VAL A 435 -22.63 -24.34 -5.09
CA VAL A 435 -22.45 -25.02 -3.80
C VAL A 435 -20.97 -25.07 -3.40
N ARG A 436 -20.06 -25.37 -4.34
CA ARG A 436 -18.60 -25.33 -4.10
C ARG A 436 -18.12 -23.94 -3.69
N HIS A 437 -18.56 -22.90 -4.41
CA HIS A 437 -18.16 -21.51 -4.12
C HIS A 437 -18.62 -21.06 -2.73
N LEU A 438 -19.86 -21.39 -2.35
CA LEU A 438 -20.41 -21.06 -1.04
C LEU A 438 -19.68 -21.80 0.09
N SER A 439 -19.48 -23.11 -0.06
CA SER A 439 -18.76 -23.93 0.92
C SER A 439 -17.30 -23.46 1.11
N GLY A 440 -16.61 -23.09 0.04
CA GLY A 440 -15.25 -22.54 0.11
C GLY A 440 -15.16 -21.18 0.83
N LYS A 441 -16.29 -20.49 1.00
CA LYS A 441 -16.41 -19.22 1.75
C LYS A 441 -16.99 -19.40 3.16
N GLY A 442 -17.20 -20.65 3.61
CA GLY A 442 -17.77 -20.93 4.93
C GLY A 442 -19.29 -20.72 5.03
N VAL A 443 -19.98 -20.47 3.92
CA VAL A 443 -21.45 -20.29 3.90
C VAL A 443 -22.10 -21.58 3.41
N THR A 444 -23.05 -22.12 4.17
CA THR A 444 -23.79 -23.32 3.81
C THR A 444 -25.24 -23.00 3.47
N ALA A 445 -25.69 -23.48 2.29
CA ALA A 445 -27.11 -23.50 1.97
C ALA A 445 -27.78 -24.66 2.71
N SER A 446 -29.10 -24.56 2.94
CA SER A 446 -29.88 -25.60 3.57
C SER A 446 -29.94 -26.86 2.70
N ASN A 447 -29.90 -28.02 3.35
CA ASN A 447 -29.97 -29.32 2.68
C ASN A 447 -31.25 -29.45 1.83
N THR A 448 -32.36 -28.90 2.31
CA THR A 448 -33.65 -28.89 1.61
C THR A 448 -33.60 -28.07 0.32
N ALA A 449 -32.90 -26.94 0.29
CA ALA A 449 -32.74 -26.13 -0.92
C ALA A 449 -31.88 -26.83 -1.98
N ILE A 450 -30.78 -27.48 -1.56
CA ILE A 450 -29.89 -28.24 -2.45
C ILE A 450 -30.62 -29.46 -3.03
N GLU A 451 -31.37 -30.20 -2.22
CA GLU A 451 -32.17 -31.35 -2.68
C GLU A 451 -33.25 -30.91 -3.69
N ALA A 452 -33.98 -29.84 -3.39
CA ALA A 452 -35.03 -29.33 -4.27
C ALA A 452 -34.47 -28.85 -5.61
N ALA A 453 -33.37 -28.09 -5.61
CA ALA A 453 -32.69 -27.66 -6.83
C ALA A 453 -32.09 -28.85 -7.60
N GLY A 454 -31.51 -29.81 -6.89
CA GLY A 454 -30.93 -31.02 -7.45
C GLY A 454 -31.96 -31.86 -8.21
N ARG A 455 -33.12 -32.13 -7.57
CA ARG A 455 -34.24 -32.85 -8.20
C ARG A 455 -34.82 -32.09 -9.38
N ARG A 456 -35.01 -30.77 -9.27
CA ARG A 456 -35.50 -29.92 -10.38
C ARG A 456 -34.60 -29.99 -11.60
N LEU A 457 -33.29 -30.04 -11.41
CA LEU A 457 -32.29 -30.11 -12.48
C LEU A 457 -32.00 -31.55 -12.95
N GLY A 458 -32.66 -32.56 -12.38
CA GLY A 458 -32.55 -33.96 -12.75
C GLY A 458 -31.22 -34.62 -12.35
N LEU A 459 -30.60 -34.19 -11.25
CA LEU A 459 -29.47 -34.91 -10.64
C LEU A 459 -29.97 -36.21 -9.99
N SER A 460 -29.16 -37.27 -10.01
CA SER A 460 -29.49 -38.51 -9.30
C SER A 460 -29.40 -38.31 -7.79
N GLU A 461 -30.06 -39.17 -7.01
CA GLU A 461 -29.95 -39.16 -5.54
C GLU A 461 -28.48 -39.33 -5.07
N THR A 462 -27.63 -40.02 -5.84
CA THR A 462 -26.19 -40.09 -5.58
C THR A 462 -25.46 -38.77 -5.84
N GLU A 463 -25.81 -38.05 -6.91
CA GLU A 463 -25.23 -36.74 -7.23
C GLU A 463 -25.71 -35.63 -6.27
N ILE A 464 -26.91 -35.77 -5.71
CA ILE A 464 -27.43 -34.88 -4.65
C ILE A 464 -26.71 -35.18 -3.33
N ALA A 465 -26.54 -36.46 -2.98
CA ALA A 465 -25.76 -36.84 -1.80
C ALA A 465 -24.29 -36.38 -1.91
N GLU A 466 -23.68 -36.42 -3.10
CA GLU A 466 -22.35 -35.84 -3.39
C GLU A 466 -22.27 -34.35 -3.03
N LEU A 467 -23.34 -33.58 -3.26
CA LEU A 467 -23.41 -32.15 -2.96
C LEU A 467 -23.67 -31.85 -1.48
N LEU A 468 -24.37 -32.75 -0.78
CA LEU A 468 -24.72 -32.60 0.63
C LEU A 468 -23.59 -33.05 1.56
N ASN A 469 -22.86 -34.11 1.20
CA ASN A 469 -21.74 -34.61 1.98
C ASN A 469 -20.81 -35.50 1.13
N PRO A 470 -19.62 -35.02 0.71
CA PRO A 470 -18.63 -35.85 0.04
C PRO A 470 -18.07 -36.83 1.08
N SER A 471 -18.71 -37.99 1.23
CA SER A 471 -18.30 -39.02 2.18
C SER A 471 -17.46 -40.11 1.51
N PHE A 472 -16.65 -40.80 2.31
CA PHE A 472 -15.87 -41.97 1.89
C PHE A 472 -16.69 -43.00 1.09
N GLN A 473 -17.93 -43.26 1.49
CA GLN A 473 -18.79 -44.26 0.83
C GLN A 473 -19.20 -43.84 -0.59
N VAL A 474 -19.40 -42.55 -0.81
CA VAL A 474 -19.72 -42.01 -2.13
C VAL A 474 -18.55 -42.19 -3.07
N VAL A 475 -17.34 -41.77 -2.66
CA VAL A 475 -16.11 -41.95 -3.44
C VAL A 475 -15.86 -43.43 -3.75
N LYS A 476 -15.99 -44.29 -2.73
CA LYS A 476 -15.85 -45.74 -2.86
C LYS A 476 -16.82 -46.31 -3.91
N SER A 477 -18.09 -45.90 -3.86
CA SER A 477 -19.11 -46.37 -4.82
C SER A 477 -18.80 -45.95 -6.26
N LEU A 478 -18.33 -44.72 -6.48
CA LEU A 478 -17.98 -44.21 -7.82
C LEU A 478 -16.79 -44.97 -8.42
N VAL A 479 -15.78 -45.27 -7.60
CA VAL A 479 -14.62 -46.07 -8.04
C VAL A 479 -15.06 -47.50 -8.36
N GLN A 480 -15.94 -48.11 -7.55
CA GLN A 480 -16.52 -49.43 -7.81
C GLN A 480 -17.37 -49.48 -9.10
N GLN A 481 -18.09 -48.40 -9.40
CA GLN A 481 -18.85 -48.22 -10.63
C GLN A 481 -17.95 -47.95 -11.85
N GLY A 482 -16.64 -47.79 -11.66
CA GLY A 482 -15.68 -47.62 -12.75
C GLY A 482 -15.63 -46.20 -13.33
N VAL A 483 -15.98 -45.17 -12.57
CA VAL A 483 -15.84 -43.76 -13.01
C VAL A 483 -14.36 -43.43 -13.22
N ARG A 484 -13.94 -43.03 -14.43
CA ARG A 484 -12.53 -42.77 -14.80
C ARG A 484 -12.17 -41.28 -14.94
N ASP A 485 -12.95 -40.41 -14.33
CA ASP A 485 -12.72 -38.97 -14.36
C ASP A 485 -11.77 -38.57 -13.21
N PHE A 486 -10.54 -38.20 -13.56
CA PHE A 486 -9.50 -37.85 -12.57
C PHE A 486 -9.91 -36.63 -11.74
N GLU A 487 -10.30 -35.53 -12.39
CA GLU A 487 -10.61 -34.26 -11.72
C GLU A 487 -11.78 -34.45 -10.75
N ARG A 488 -12.83 -35.13 -11.21
CA ARG A 488 -14.00 -35.41 -10.36
C ARG A 488 -13.63 -36.22 -9.12
N LEU A 489 -12.81 -37.25 -9.27
CA LEU A 489 -12.41 -38.12 -8.16
C LEU A 489 -11.46 -37.41 -7.20
N TYR A 490 -10.49 -36.66 -7.72
CA TYR A 490 -9.54 -35.90 -6.92
C TYR A 490 -10.24 -34.81 -6.10
N ASP A 491 -11.16 -34.04 -6.72
CA ASP A 491 -11.96 -33.01 -6.04
C ASP A 491 -12.75 -33.59 -4.86
N LEU A 492 -13.47 -34.70 -5.10
CA LEU A 492 -14.29 -35.34 -4.07
C LEU A 492 -13.41 -35.83 -2.92
N MET A 493 -12.31 -36.52 -3.22
CA MET A 493 -11.41 -37.03 -2.19
C MET A 493 -10.75 -35.91 -1.37
N THR A 494 -10.43 -34.78 -2.00
CA THR A 494 -9.86 -33.60 -1.33
C THR A 494 -10.86 -32.98 -0.36
N GLN A 495 -12.13 -32.88 -0.74
CA GLN A 495 -13.20 -32.33 0.11
C GLN A 495 -13.58 -33.26 1.27
N SER A 496 -13.48 -34.57 1.06
CA SER A 496 -13.89 -35.60 2.04
C SER A 496 -12.97 -35.78 3.24
N SER A 497 -11.81 -35.11 3.31
CA SER A 497 -10.82 -35.27 4.41
C SER A 497 -10.56 -36.74 4.77
N LEU A 498 -10.29 -37.58 3.76
CA LEU A 498 -10.15 -39.03 3.92
C LEU A 498 -8.89 -39.42 4.71
N SER A 499 -9.00 -40.42 5.57
CA SER A 499 -7.84 -40.99 6.27
C SER A 499 -6.96 -41.81 5.32
N GLY A 500 -5.66 -41.95 5.62
CA GLY A 500 -4.75 -42.78 4.82
C GLY A 500 -5.19 -44.25 4.68
N ALA A 501 -5.92 -44.79 5.67
CA ALA A 501 -6.51 -46.13 5.57
C ALA A 501 -7.65 -46.20 4.54
N GLN A 502 -8.53 -45.19 4.53
CA GLN A 502 -9.61 -45.06 3.56
C GLN A 502 -9.07 -44.84 2.14
N LEU A 503 -8.03 -44.02 1.98
CA LEU A 503 -7.35 -43.82 0.71
C LEU A 503 -6.71 -45.11 0.19
N ASN A 504 -6.09 -45.92 1.05
CA ASN A 504 -5.53 -47.22 0.66
C ASN A 504 -6.63 -48.21 0.25
N GLU A 505 -7.77 -48.20 0.93
CA GLU A 505 -8.93 -49.01 0.53
C GLU A 505 -9.44 -48.61 -0.86
N ILE A 506 -9.59 -47.31 -1.12
CA ILE A 506 -9.98 -46.79 -2.44
C ILE A 506 -8.94 -47.17 -3.50
N ALA A 507 -7.65 -47.03 -3.21
CA ALA A 507 -6.58 -47.42 -4.12
C ALA A 507 -6.61 -48.93 -4.43
N SER A 508 -6.92 -49.77 -3.44
CA SER A 508 -7.04 -51.22 -3.63
C SER A 508 -8.23 -51.58 -4.51
N ILE A 509 -9.37 -50.89 -4.35
CA ILE A 509 -10.54 -51.06 -5.22
C ILE A 509 -10.25 -50.53 -6.64
N ALA A 510 -9.57 -49.39 -6.75
CA ALA A 510 -9.15 -48.83 -8.03
C ALA A 510 -8.20 -49.77 -8.78
N LEU A 511 -7.32 -50.47 -8.07
CA LEU A 511 -6.44 -51.49 -8.65
C LEU A 511 -7.24 -52.70 -9.17
N GLN A 512 -8.22 -53.18 -8.41
CA GLN A 512 -9.10 -54.29 -8.81
C GLN A 512 -9.96 -53.96 -10.03
N THR A 513 -10.39 -52.70 -10.15
CA THR A 513 -11.22 -52.21 -11.26
C THR A 513 -10.41 -51.69 -12.46
N ASP A 514 -9.08 -51.78 -12.41
CA ASP A 514 -8.13 -51.21 -13.38
C ASP A 514 -8.36 -49.71 -13.66
N ASN A 515 -8.75 -48.96 -12.62
CA ASN A 515 -9.07 -47.55 -12.69
C ASN A 515 -7.83 -46.69 -12.38
N ARG A 516 -7.04 -46.41 -13.42
CA ARG A 516 -5.82 -45.59 -13.32
C ARG A 516 -6.08 -44.15 -12.88
N ALA A 517 -7.21 -43.56 -13.27
CA ALA A 517 -7.58 -42.21 -12.88
C ALA A 517 -7.84 -42.12 -11.37
N ALA A 518 -8.56 -43.10 -10.80
CA ALA A 518 -8.77 -43.19 -9.36
C ALA A 518 -7.47 -43.45 -8.60
N LEU A 519 -6.60 -44.34 -9.10
CA LEU A 519 -5.27 -44.57 -8.52
C LEU A 519 -4.40 -43.30 -8.54
N GLY A 520 -4.43 -42.56 -9.64
CA GLY A 520 -3.76 -41.27 -9.77
C GLY A 520 -4.31 -40.25 -8.78
N ALA A 521 -5.63 -40.11 -8.67
CA ALA A 521 -6.28 -39.18 -7.73
C ALA A 521 -5.87 -39.47 -6.27
N VAL A 522 -5.83 -40.75 -5.88
CA VAL A 522 -5.31 -41.13 -4.56
C VAL A 522 -3.83 -40.79 -4.43
N ALA A 523 -3.00 -41.05 -5.45
CA ALA A 523 -1.57 -40.78 -5.41
C ALA A 523 -1.23 -39.29 -5.25
N HIS A 524 -2.02 -38.40 -5.86
CA HIS A 524 -1.88 -36.95 -5.69
C HIS A 524 -2.24 -36.45 -4.28
N LEU A 525 -2.97 -37.25 -3.49
CA LEU A 525 -3.28 -36.95 -2.08
C LEU A 525 -2.30 -37.64 -1.12
N ASP A 526 -2.08 -38.94 -1.33
CA ASP A 526 -1.13 -39.73 -0.58
C ASP A 526 -0.53 -40.85 -1.44
N LEU A 527 0.71 -40.65 -1.90
CA LEU A 527 1.44 -41.63 -2.71
C LEU A 527 1.68 -42.93 -1.94
N ARG A 528 1.82 -42.90 -0.62
CA ARG A 528 2.00 -44.12 0.20
C ARG A 528 0.74 -44.98 0.14
N ALA A 529 -0.42 -44.36 0.32
CA ALA A 529 -1.71 -45.04 0.23
C ALA A 529 -1.95 -45.64 -1.17
N ALA A 530 -1.61 -44.89 -2.23
CA ALA A 530 -1.71 -45.36 -3.60
C ALA A 530 -0.80 -46.58 -3.86
N LEU A 531 0.45 -46.54 -3.39
CA LEU A 531 1.42 -47.64 -3.50
C LEU A 531 1.11 -48.83 -2.57
N GLY A 532 0.18 -48.67 -1.62
CA GLY A 532 -0.16 -49.69 -0.64
C GLY A 532 0.89 -49.83 0.47
N LEU A 533 1.69 -48.79 0.71
CA LEU A 533 2.72 -48.77 1.75
C LEU A 533 2.07 -48.51 3.12
N THR A 534 1.92 -49.56 3.93
CA THR A 534 1.48 -49.46 5.32
C THR A 534 2.66 -49.58 6.29
N ARG A 535 2.80 -48.65 7.24
CA ARG A 535 3.76 -48.79 8.36
C ARG A 535 3.30 -49.91 9.28
N THR A 536 3.84 -51.11 9.11
CA THR A 536 3.65 -52.21 10.07
C THR A 536 4.69 -52.13 11.18
N GLY A 537 4.29 -51.62 12.36
CA GLY A 537 5.05 -51.79 13.61
C GLY A 537 6.32 -50.92 13.79
N ARG A 538 6.88 -50.98 15.01
CA ARG A 538 7.93 -50.12 15.57
C ARG A 538 9.36 -50.35 15.03
N SER A 539 9.55 -51.05 13.92
CA SER A 539 10.88 -51.22 13.28
C SER A 539 10.88 -50.66 11.86
N GLU A 540 11.83 -49.77 11.57
CA GLU A 540 11.96 -48.99 10.33
C GLU A 540 12.37 -49.80 9.09
N GLN A 541 12.17 -51.13 9.03
CA GLN A 541 12.82 -51.96 7.99
C GLN A 541 11.96 -53.04 7.34
N SER A 542 10.63 -52.99 7.42
CA SER A 542 9.80 -53.90 6.60
C SER A 542 8.64 -53.18 5.93
N LEU A 543 8.91 -52.61 4.75
CA LEU A 543 7.87 -52.29 3.77
C LEU A 543 7.33 -53.62 3.23
N SER A 544 6.01 -53.80 3.18
CA SER A 544 5.42 -54.94 2.47
C SER A 544 5.97 -55.01 1.04
N PRO A 545 6.20 -56.21 0.48
CA PRO A 545 6.70 -56.33 -0.89
C PRO A 545 5.75 -55.60 -1.84
N LEU A 546 6.27 -54.58 -2.51
CA LEU A 546 5.53 -53.78 -3.48
C LEU A 546 5.22 -54.64 -4.70
N ASP A 547 3.95 -54.69 -5.08
CA ASP A 547 3.53 -55.28 -6.35
C ASP A 547 4.00 -54.40 -7.51
N PRO A 548 4.90 -54.90 -8.40
CA PRO A 548 5.38 -54.13 -9.54
C PRO A 548 4.26 -53.62 -10.46
N SER A 549 3.17 -54.38 -10.59
CA SER A 549 2.01 -54.00 -11.41
C SER A 549 1.26 -52.81 -10.83
N ARG A 550 1.10 -52.79 -9.49
CA ARG A 550 0.51 -51.64 -8.78
C ARG A 550 1.36 -50.39 -8.94
N VAL A 551 2.69 -50.52 -8.78
CA VAL A 551 3.63 -49.40 -8.95
C VAL A 551 3.51 -48.79 -10.35
N GLU A 552 3.50 -49.62 -11.38
CA GLU A 552 3.40 -49.15 -12.77
C GLU A 552 2.08 -48.40 -13.02
N LYS A 553 0.95 -48.96 -12.58
CA LYS A 553 -0.36 -48.30 -12.75
C LYS A 553 -0.48 -46.99 -11.98
N VAL A 554 0.13 -46.90 -10.79
CA VAL A 554 0.17 -45.66 -10.01
C VAL A 554 1.01 -44.60 -10.72
N LEU A 555 2.21 -44.96 -11.21
CA LEU A 555 3.09 -44.04 -11.93
C LEU A 555 2.53 -43.58 -13.28
N ASP A 556 1.75 -44.42 -13.97
CA ASP A 556 1.00 -44.01 -15.15
C ASP A 556 -0.18 -43.09 -14.77
N GLY A 557 -0.86 -43.38 -13.66
CA GLY A 557 -2.03 -42.64 -13.18
C GLY A 557 -1.71 -41.21 -12.71
N ILE A 558 -0.54 -40.98 -12.10
CA ILE A 558 -0.15 -39.63 -11.65
C ILE A 558 0.00 -38.62 -12.79
N LEU A 559 0.28 -39.09 -14.01
CA LEU A 559 0.40 -38.24 -15.21
C LEU A 559 -0.93 -37.59 -15.61
N GLY A 560 -2.06 -38.09 -15.12
CA GLY A 560 -3.38 -37.52 -15.37
C GLY A 560 -3.70 -36.27 -14.54
N GLY A 561 -2.85 -35.89 -13.58
CA GLY A 561 -3.06 -34.73 -12.70
C GLY A 561 -2.09 -33.58 -12.93
N PRO A 562 -2.17 -32.51 -12.12
CA PRO A 562 -1.35 -31.31 -12.30
C PRO A 562 0.15 -31.60 -12.21
N ALA A 563 0.93 -31.06 -13.13
CA ALA A 563 2.39 -31.23 -13.15
C ALA A 563 3.07 -30.68 -11.88
N THR A 564 2.54 -29.60 -11.31
CA THR A 564 3.00 -28.98 -10.05
C THR A 564 2.95 -29.96 -8.88
N ASN A 565 1.87 -30.73 -8.79
CA ASN A 565 1.70 -31.74 -7.75
C ASN A 565 2.72 -32.87 -7.89
N ILE A 566 3.17 -33.20 -9.10
CA ILE A 566 4.20 -34.23 -9.30
C ILE A 566 5.56 -33.78 -8.77
N VAL A 567 5.92 -32.52 -9.00
CA VAL A 567 7.13 -31.93 -8.42
C VAL A 567 7.03 -31.90 -6.89
N LYS A 568 5.87 -31.51 -6.34
CA LYS A 568 5.59 -31.58 -4.90
C LYS A 568 5.73 -33.01 -4.36
N MET A 569 5.15 -34.00 -5.03
CA MET A 569 5.26 -35.42 -4.65
C MET A 569 6.72 -35.89 -4.57
N TRP A 570 7.57 -35.44 -5.50
CA TRP A 570 9.00 -35.75 -5.42
C TRP A 570 9.63 -35.24 -4.13
N TYR A 571 9.47 -33.95 -3.80
CA TYR A 571 10.04 -33.38 -2.58
C TYR A 571 9.45 -34.00 -1.30
N THR A 572 8.18 -34.41 -1.32
CA THR A 572 7.53 -35.09 -0.18
C THR A 572 8.09 -36.49 0.08
N TYR A 573 8.31 -37.30 -0.96
CA TYR A 573 8.53 -38.74 -0.80
C TYR A 573 9.93 -39.26 -1.19
N ARG A 574 10.82 -38.44 -1.77
CA ARG A 574 12.14 -38.88 -2.30
C ARG A 574 13.03 -39.65 -1.33
N GLU A 575 12.92 -39.41 -0.02
CA GLU A 575 13.73 -40.09 1.01
C GLU A 575 13.15 -41.43 1.45
N GLU A 576 11.84 -41.63 1.25
CA GLU A 576 11.08 -42.77 1.79
C GLU A 576 10.82 -43.85 0.73
N LEU A 577 10.93 -43.48 -0.54
CA LEU A 577 10.64 -44.39 -1.65
C LEU A 577 11.79 -45.37 -1.90
N PRO A 578 11.47 -46.64 -2.21
CA PRO A 578 12.46 -47.59 -2.70
C PRO A 578 13.20 -47.10 -3.93
N ALA A 579 14.47 -47.50 -4.07
CA ALA A 579 15.37 -46.99 -5.11
C ALA A 579 14.78 -47.06 -6.53
N HIS A 580 14.09 -48.15 -6.88
CA HIS A 580 13.51 -48.33 -8.22
C HIS A 580 12.35 -47.36 -8.50
N ILE A 581 11.48 -47.10 -7.52
CA ILE A 581 10.37 -46.12 -7.65
C ILE A 581 10.94 -44.71 -7.67
N ARG A 582 11.90 -44.43 -6.80
CA ARG A 582 12.56 -43.13 -6.69
C ARG A 582 13.20 -42.71 -8.01
N VAL A 583 13.92 -43.59 -8.70
CA VAL A 583 14.52 -43.29 -10.01
C VAL A 583 13.44 -42.94 -11.05
N ARG A 584 12.34 -43.70 -11.09
CA ARG A 584 11.25 -43.47 -12.06
C ARG A 584 10.48 -42.18 -11.75
N LEU A 585 10.15 -41.92 -10.48
CA LEU A 585 9.50 -40.68 -10.07
C LEU A 585 10.38 -39.45 -10.32
N ARG A 586 11.70 -39.56 -10.08
CA ARG A 586 12.66 -38.48 -10.38
C ARG A 586 12.65 -38.10 -11.85
N GLU A 587 12.61 -39.09 -12.74
CA GLU A 587 12.58 -38.87 -14.19
C GLU A 587 11.27 -38.21 -14.64
N ILE A 588 10.13 -38.59 -14.03
CA ILE A 588 8.85 -37.93 -14.29
C ILE A 588 8.89 -36.48 -13.77
N ALA A 589 9.32 -36.27 -12.53
CA ALA A 589 9.43 -34.94 -11.93
C ALA A 589 10.36 -34.02 -12.72
N ARG A 590 11.49 -34.54 -13.23
CA ARG A 590 12.40 -33.83 -14.14
C ARG A 590 11.68 -33.30 -15.37
N ARG A 591 10.89 -34.15 -16.06
CA ARG A 591 10.12 -33.75 -17.25
C ARG A 591 9.06 -32.71 -16.92
N MET A 592 8.31 -32.93 -15.85
CA MET A 592 7.27 -31.99 -15.40
C MET A 592 7.85 -30.62 -15.02
N LEU A 593 9.00 -30.60 -14.34
CA LEU A 593 9.68 -29.36 -13.97
C LEU A 593 10.19 -28.57 -15.19
N LEU A 594 10.69 -29.25 -16.23
CA LEU A 594 11.02 -28.63 -17.51
C LEU A 594 9.81 -28.00 -18.19
N ASP A 595 8.69 -28.73 -18.24
CA ASP A 595 7.47 -28.27 -18.90
C ASP A 595 6.83 -27.08 -18.17
N LEU A 596 6.79 -27.13 -16.83
CA LEU A 596 6.32 -26.01 -16.00
C LEU A 596 7.17 -24.75 -16.20
N GLY A 597 8.50 -24.88 -16.19
CA GLY A 597 9.39 -23.74 -16.44
C GLY A 597 9.12 -23.08 -17.80
N ARG A 598 8.94 -23.89 -18.87
CA ARG A 598 8.61 -23.38 -20.21
C ARG A 598 7.23 -22.70 -20.24
N GLN A 599 6.24 -23.29 -19.57
CA GLN A 599 4.89 -22.75 -19.52
C GLN A 599 4.87 -21.37 -18.84
N HIS A 600 5.47 -21.26 -17.65
CA HIS A 600 5.55 -19.98 -16.91
C HIS A 600 6.33 -18.91 -17.65
N ALA A 601 7.43 -19.28 -18.32
CA ALA A 601 8.18 -18.36 -19.16
C ALA A 601 7.32 -17.80 -20.30
N ARG A 602 6.60 -18.69 -21.04
CA ARG A 602 5.75 -18.29 -22.17
C ARG A 602 4.52 -17.49 -21.77
N SER A 603 3.92 -17.78 -20.61
CA SER A 603 2.70 -17.10 -20.17
C SER A 603 2.97 -15.67 -19.71
N THR A 604 4.16 -15.42 -19.16
CA THR A 604 4.51 -14.15 -18.53
C THR A 604 5.27 -13.24 -19.47
N VAL A 605 6.23 -13.81 -20.22
CA VAL A 605 7.07 -13.06 -21.16
C VAL A 605 6.43 -13.16 -22.54
N GLY A 606 5.70 -12.11 -22.95
CA GLY A 606 4.99 -12.05 -24.23
C GLY A 606 5.88 -12.28 -25.45
N SER A 607 5.27 -12.57 -26.60
CA SER A 607 5.93 -12.94 -27.87
C SER A 607 6.96 -11.91 -28.37
N SER A 608 6.95 -10.67 -27.87
CA SER A 608 7.89 -9.60 -28.23
C SER A 608 9.30 -9.79 -27.67
N MET A 609 9.47 -10.49 -26.54
CA MET A 609 10.80 -10.81 -25.98
C MET A 609 11.33 -12.15 -26.52
N LEU A 610 10.42 -13.06 -26.89
CA LEU A 610 10.74 -14.28 -27.65
C LEU A 610 11.04 -13.99 -29.13
N GLY A 611 10.47 -12.91 -29.67
CA GLY A 611 10.62 -12.43 -31.04
C GLY A 611 11.49 -11.18 -31.13
N GLY A 612 12.81 -11.37 -31.03
CA GLY A 612 13.88 -10.48 -31.51
C GLY A 612 13.63 -8.96 -31.44
N VAL A 613 14.15 -8.32 -30.40
CA VAL A 613 14.52 -6.90 -30.48
C VAL A 613 15.76 -6.78 -31.38
N GLN A 614 15.73 -5.88 -32.37
CA GLN A 614 16.85 -5.64 -33.29
C GLN A 614 18.08 -5.12 -32.52
N GLU A 615 19.25 -5.64 -32.86
CA GLU A 615 20.55 -5.16 -32.40
C GLU A 615 20.68 -3.67 -32.72
N SER A 616 20.63 -2.79 -31.69
CA SER A 616 20.86 -1.37 -31.91
C SER A 616 22.36 -1.08 -31.88
N THR A 617 22.94 -0.78 -33.03
CA THR A 617 24.27 -0.19 -33.12
C THR A 617 24.18 1.26 -32.62
N THR A 618 24.95 1.62 -31.60
CA THR A 618 25.05 3.02 -31.15
C THR A 618 26.37 3.61 -31.60
N VAL A 619 26.32 4.84 -32.13
CA VAL A 619 27.49 5.58 -32.59
C VAL A 619 27.89 6.61 -31.54
N ARG A 620 29.17 6.68 -31.19
CA ARG A 620 29.72 7.67 -30.23
C ARG A 620 31.09 8.19 -30.67
N PRO A 621 31.56 9.36 -30.18
CA PRO A 621 32.93 9.84 -30.42
C PRO A 621 33.99 8.84 -29.93
N PHE A 622 35.08 8.76 -30.69
CA PHE A 622 36.27 7.97 -30.42
C PHE A 622 36.97 8.48 -29.16
N ARG A 623 37.40 7.56 -28.31
CA ARG A 623 38.18 7.85 -27.11
C ARG A 623 39.53 7.14 -27.21
N ILE A 624 40.55 7.77 -26.63
CA ILE A 624 41.88 7.18 -26.55
C ILE A 624 41.79 5.88 -25.74
N GLY A 625 41.97 4.74 -26.44
CA GLY A 625 41.79 3.39 -25.90
C GLY A 625 40.83 2.51 -26.70
N ASP A 626 40.01 3.10 -27.59
CA ASP A 626 39.14 2.35 -28.50
C ASP A 626 39.96 1.66 -29.61
N GLU A 627 39.52 0.46 -30.04
CA GLU A 627 40.15 -0.24 -31.16
C GLU A 627 39.90 0.52 -32.47
N PRO A 628 40.94 0.75 -33.30
CA PRO A 628 40.81 1.53 -34.53
C PRO A 628 39.87 0.90 -35.55
N ASP A 629 39.65 -0.41 -35.48
CA ASP A 629 38.75 -1.17 -36.37
C ASP A 629 37.26 -0.86 -36.11
N LEU A 630 36.93 -0.27 -34.96
CA LEU A 630 35.55 0.10 -34.61
C LEU A 630 35.15 1.50 -35.12
N ILE A 631 36.09 2.25 -35.71
CA ILE A 631 35.83 3.58 -36.28
C ILE A 631 35.00 3.42 -37.57
N SER A 632 33.79 3.98 -37.58
CA SER A 632 32.95 4.06 -38.78
C SER A 632 33.29 5.32 -39.56
N LEU A 633 34.06 5.16 -40.64
CA LEU A 633 34.44 6.26 -41.52
C LEU A 633 33.21 6.90 -42.20
N GLU A 634 32.18 6.13 -42.49
CA GLU A 634 30.96 6.62 -43.15
C GLU A 634 30.19 7.58 -42.22
N GLU A 635 29.91 7.14 -40.98
CA GLU A 635 29.23 7.97 -39.97
C GLU A 635 30.06 9.22 -39.63
N THR A 636 31.38 9.05 -39.51
CA THR A 636 32.33 10.14 -39.27
C THR A 636 32.27 11.19 -40.40
N LEU A 637 32.27 10.75 -41.66
CA LEU A 637 32.19 11.64 -42.82
C LEU A 637 30.84 12.37 -42.87
N GLU A 638 29.75 11.67 -42.62
CA GLU A 638 28.41 12.27 -42.64
C GLU A 638 28.23 13.28 -41.49
N ALA A 639 28.77 13.00 -40.30
CA ALA A 639 28.81 13.95 -39.19
C ALA A 639 29.64 15.21 -39.51
N LEU A 640 30.82 15.05 -40.11
CA LEU A 640 31.67 16.18 -40.52
C LEU A 640 31.03 17.03 -41.63
N LEU A 641 30.40 16.37 -42.61
CA LEU A 641 29.70 17.04 -43.71
C LEU A 641 28.44 17.76 -43.23
N SER A 642 27.66 17.16 -42.33
CA SER A 642 26.47 17.79 -41.73
C SER A 642 26.82 18.98 -40.83
N GLN A 643 28.01 18.99 -40.23
CA GLN A 643 28.58 20.16 -39.55
C GLN A 643 29.15 21.23 -40.52
N GLY A 644 29.08 21.00 -41.84
CA GLY A 644 29.52 21.96 -42.86
C GLY A 644 31.03 22.00 -43.08
N ARG A 645 31.78 20.99 -42.60
CA ARG A 645 33.24 20.91 -42.81
C ARG A 645 33.52 20.28 -44.18
N HIS A 646 34.12 21.06 -45.07
CA HIS A 646 34.47 20.62 -46.44
C HIS A 646 35.98 20.46 -46.68
N SER A 647 36.81 20.91 -45.73
CA SER A 647 38.27 20.73 -45.75
C SER A 647 38.68 19.76 -44.65
N PHE A 648 39.13 18.56 -45.02
CA PHE A 648 39.57 17.49 -44.10
C PHE A 648 41.03 17.66 -43.62
N GLU A 649 41.56 18.88 -43.65
CA GLU A 649 42.97 19.16 -43.32
C GLU A 649 43.24 19.13 -41.80
N VAL A 650 42.20 19.26 -40.97
CA VAL A 650 42.29 19.18 -39.51
C VAL A 650 41.14 18.30 -39.00
N ILE A 651 41.47 17.10 -38.53
CA ILE A 651 40.53 16.16 -37.89
C ILE A 651 41.06 15.87 -36.49
N ASP A 652 40.26 16.15 -35.46
CA ASP A 652 40.58 15.83 -34.08
C ASP A 652 40.11 14.40 -33.73
N PRO A 653 40.72 13.71 -32.75
CA PRO A 653 40.26 12.39 -32.34
C PRO A 653 38.79 12.34 -31.92
N GLU A 654 38.23 13.45 -31.41
CA GLU A 654 36.82 13.58 -31.04
C GLU A 654 35.88 13.67 -32.25
N ASP A 655 36.41 13.96 -33.44
CA ASP A 655 35.64 13.99 -34.70
C ASP A 655 35.36 12.56 -35.23
N LEU A 656 36.15 11.57 -34.82
CA LEU A 656 36.01 10.18 -35.26
C LEU A 656 34.85 9.51 -34.51
N LEU A 657 33.97 8.82 -35.23
CA LEU A 657 32.84 8.10 -34.65
C LEU A 657 33.08 6.59 -34.64
N VAL A 658 32.77 5.95 -33.52
CA VAL A 658 32.92 4.52 -33.27
C VAL A 658 31.55 3.85 -33.19
N THR A 659 31.38 2.74 -33.90
CA THR A 659 30.18 1.89 -33.83
C THR A 659 30.37 0.81 -32.78
N GLU A 660 29.57 0.85 -31.71
CA GLU A 660 29.49 -0.24 -30.74
C GLU A 660 28.25 -1.10 -31.02
N THR A 661 28.48 -2.39 -31.27
CA THR A 661 27.42 -3.40 -31.23
C THR A 661 27.17 -3.79 -29.76
N CYS A 662 26.12 -3.28 -29.15
CA CYS A 662 25.73 -3.70 -27.80
C CYS A 662 25.15 -5.13 -27.84
N GLN A 663 25.91 -6.12 -27.38
CA GLN A 663 25.37 -7.45 -27.08
C GLN A 663 24.74 -7.47 -25.69
N GLY A 664 23.43 -7.75 -25.61
CA GLY A 664 22.69 -7.94 -24.36
C GLY A 664 22.46 -6.62 -23.60
N HIS A 665 21.26 -6.05 -23.69
CA HIS A 665 20.96 -4.81 -22.96
C HIS A 665 21.03 -5.00 -21.43
N ARG A 666 20.89 -6.24 -20.93
CA ARG A 666 20.54 -6.51 -19.53
C ARG A 666 21.30 -7.69 -18.92
N ALA A 667 21.64 -7.57 -17.64
CA ALA A 667 22.13 -8.65 -16.81
C ALA A 667 21.26 -8.80 -15.56
N PHE A 668 20.86 -10.04 -15.27
CA PHE A 668 20.04 -10.40 -14.11
C PHE A 668 20.78 -11.41 -13.25
N PHE A 669 20.82 -11.17 -11.95
CA PHE A 669 21.34 -12.12 -10.98
C PHE A 669 20.29 -12.37 -9.90
N TRP A 670 19.87 -13.63 -9.74
CA TRP A 670 18.87 -14.03 -8.75
C TRP A 670 19.52 -14.74 -7.58
N ALA A 671 19.28 -14.24 -6.37
CA ALA A 671 19.59 -14.93 -5.13
C ALA A 671 18.28 -15.29 -4.43
N LEU A 672 18.01 -16.59 -4.35
CA LEU A 672 16.76 -17.12 -3.80
C LEU A 672 17.02 -17.93 -2.53
N ASP A 673 16.22 -17.68 -1.49
CA ASP A 673 16.33 -18.34 -0.20
C ASP A 673 15.95 -19.83 -0.28
N LYS A 674 16.74 -20.68 0.40
CA LYS A 674 16.47 -22.08 0.67
C LYS A 674 16.75 -22.46 2.13
N SER A 675 16.59 -21.53 3.04
CA SER A 675 16.71 -21.72 4.49
C SER A 675 15.63 -22.66 5.04
N GLY A 676 15.66 -22.94 6.35
CA GLY A 676 14.77 -23.92 6.97
C GLY A 676 13.29 -23.59 6.86
N SER A 677 12.92 -22.31 6.71
CA SER A 677 11.54 -21.88 6.46
C SER A 677 11.01 -22.34 5.10
N MET A 678 11.91 -22.74 4.19
CA MET A 678 11.63 -23.29 2.86
C MET A 678 11.51 -24.83 2.83
N ASP A 679 11.66 -25.55 3.96
CA ASP A 679 11.65 -27.03 4.01
C ASP A 679 10.30 -27.70 3.65
N GLN A 680 9.29 -26.91 3.28
CA GLN A 680 8.03 -27.43 2.80
C GLN A 680 8.13 -27.86 1.32
N PRO A 681 7.61 -29.05 0.93
CA PRO A 681 7.67 -29.55 -0.44
C PRO A 681 7.09 -28.60 -1.50
N GLU A 682 6.04 -27.86 -1.14
CA GLU A 682 5.41 -26.84 -1.99
C GLU A 682 6.38 -25.70 -2.28
N LYS A 683 7.09 -25.22 -1.27
CA LYS A 683 8.04 -24.11 -1.38
C LYS A 683 9.26 -24.48 -2.21
N LEU A 684 9.87 -25.64 -1.94
CA LEU A 684 11.00 -26.13 -2.75
C LEU A 684 10.59 -26.43 -4.19
N GLY A 685 9.40 -27.00 -4.38
CA GLY A 685 8.85 -27.26 -5.71
C GLY A 685 8.70 -25.97 -6.51
N MET A 686 8.11 -24.94 -5.92
CA MET A 686 7.88 -23.66 -6.60
C MET A 686 9.16 -22.84 -6.77
N LEU A 687 10.11 -22.93 -5.84
CA LEU A 687 11.46 -22.39 -6.00
C LEU A 687 12.13 -22.97 -7.24
N SER A 688 12.09 -24.29 -7.40
CA SER A 688 12.64 -24.98 -8.58
C SER A 688 11.93 -24.56 -9.87
N VAL A 689 10.59 -24.46 -9.86
CA VAL A 689 9.81 -23.96 -11.01
C VAL A 689 10.24 -22.53 -11.37
N SER A 690 10.46 -21.68 -10.37
CA SER A 690 10.88 -20.29 -10.55
C SER A 690 12.24 -20.19 -11.24
N VAL A 691 13.24 -20.94 -10.76
CA VAL A 691 14.58 -20.99 -11.38
C VAL A 691 14.49 -21.45 -12.83
N MET A 692 13.69 -22.48 -13.10
CA MET A 692 13.49 -22.99 -14.46
C MET A 692 12.78 -21.98 -15.36
N ALA A 693 11.77 -21.28 -14.85
CA ALA A 693 11.07 -20.24 -15.58
C ALA A 693 12.01 -19.09 -15.96
N GLY A 694 12.86 -18.64 -15.04
CA GLY A 694 13.93 -17.66 -15.32
C GLY A 694 14.91 -18.15 -16.39
N LEU A 695 15.38 -19.40 -16.27
CA LEU A 695 16.31 -19.97 -17.25
C LEU A 695 15.73 -20.01 -18.68
N PHE A 696 14.42 -20.24 -18.83
CA PHE A 696 13.74 -20.21 -20.13
C PHE A 696 13.35 -18.80 -20.61
N ALA A 697 13.02 -17.89 -19.70
CA ALA A 697 12.64 -16.52 -20.03
C ALA A 697 13.84 -15.67 -20.49
N VAL A 698 15.02 -15.91 -19.92
CA VAL A 698 16.18 -15.01 -19.98
C VAL A 698 17.31 -15.61 -20.83
N GLN A 699 16.96 -16.36 -21.88
CA GLN A 699 17.96 -17.09 -22.69
C GLN A 699 18.92 -16.20 -23.47
N ARG A 700 18.55 -14.94 -23.73
CA ARG A 700 19.35 -13.97 -24.51
C ARG A 700 20.05 -12.89 -23.68
N ASP A 701 19.69 -12.74 -22.41
CA ASP A 701 20.32 -11.80 -21.49
C ASP A 701 21.35 -12.54 -20.61
N ASP A 702 22.25 -11.76 -20.00
CA ASP A 702 23.22 -12.29 -19.03
C ASP A 702 22.47 -12.72 -17.76
N PHE A 703 22.45 -14.02 -17.45
CA PHE A 703 21.64 -14.56 -16.35
C PHE A 703 22.44 -15.45 -15.40
N GLY A 704 22.45 -15.07 -14.12
CA GLY A 704 22.96 -15.87 -13.01
C GLY A 704 21.89 -16.16 -11.96
N VAL A 705 21.97 -17.33 -11.32
CA VAL A 705 21.07 -17.71 -10.23
C VAL A 705 21.78 -18.56 -9.19
N VAL A 706 21.54 -18.22 -7.93
CA VAL A 706 22.08 -18.88 -6.75
C VAL A 706 20.98 -19.13 -5.74
N LEU A 707 21.15 -20.21 -4.98
CA LEU A 707 20.28 -20.56 -3.87
C LEU A 707 21.07 -20.46 -2.58
N PHE A 708 20.53 -19.82 -1.55
CA PHE A 708 21.31 -19.56 -0.34
C PHE A 708 20.57 -19.95 0.95
N ASP A 709 21.33 -20.39 1.93
CA ASP A 709 20.96 -20.52 3.34
C ASP A 709 22.12 -19.94 4.17
N HIS A 710 22.82 -20.71 5.01
CA HIS A 710 24.13 -20.35 5.55
C HIS A 710 25.28 -20.52 4.53
N MET A 711 25.06 -21.29 3.46
CA MET A 711 25.94 -21.48 2.32
C MET A 711 25.26 -21.06 1.02
N THR A 712 26.05 -20.52 0.09
CA THR A 712 25.57 -20.15 -1.25
C THR A 712 25.84 -21.29 -2.23
N HIS A 713 24.78 -21.83 -2.82
CA HIS A 713 24.81 -22.86 -3.85
C HIS A 713 24.63 -22.21 -5.23
N VAL A 714 25.65 -22.30 -6.06
CA VAL A 714 25.65 -21.71 -7.40
C VAL A 714 24.95 -22.67 -8.37
N VAL A 715 23.84 -22.22 -8.96
CA VAL A 715 23.11 -23.00 -9.97
C VAL A 715 23.59 -22.65 -11.37
N LYS A 716 23.73 -21.35 -11.65
CA LYS A 716 24.30 -20.83 -12.90
C LYS A 716 24.97 -19.49 -12.64
N THR A 717 26.16 -19.29 -13.18
CA THR A 717 26.84 -17.99 -13.18
C THR A 717 26.53 -17.20 -14.45
N VAL A 718 26.74 -15.88 -14.41
CA VAL A 718 26.53 -15.01 -15.60
C VAL A 718 27.51 -15.37 -16.73
N ARG A 719 28.73 -15.82 -16.38
CA ARG A 719 29.74 -16.27 -17.33
C ARG A 719 29.34 -17.52 -18.11
N GLU A 720 28.55 -18.40 -17.51
CA GLU A 720 28.16 -19.66 -18.11
C GLU A 720 27.00 -19.45 -19.10
N ARG A 721 27.33 -19.00 -20.31
CA ARG A 721 26.35 -18.75 -21.38
C ARG A 721 25.51 -19.99 -21.75
N HIS A 722 26.10 -21.17 -21.67
CA HIS A 722 25.48 -22.44 -22.06
C HIS A 722 25.57 -23.49 -20.95
N VAL A 723 24.72 -23.37 -19.93
CA VAL A 723 24.53 -24.45 -18.95
C VAL A 723 23.54 -25.47 -19.50
N SER A 724 23.84 -26.76 -19.37
CA SER A 724 22.86 -27.82 -19.67
C SER A 724 21.66 -27.69 -18.74
N VAL A 725 20.48 -27.52 -19.34
CA VAL A 725 19.21 -27.40 -18.63
C VAL A 725 18.93 -28.67 -17.82
N GLU A 726 19.30 -29.84 -18.35
CA GLU A 726 19.16 -31.14 -17.69
C GLU A 726 19.99 -31.23 -16.41
N LYS A 727 21.20 -30.66 -16.41
CA LYS A 727 22.05 -30.57 -15.21
C LYS A 727 21.38 -29.70 -14.16
N VAL A 728 20.93 -28.49 -14.53
CA VAL A 728 20.24 -27.57 -13.61
C VAL A 728 19.03 -28.24 -12.98
N VAL A 729 18.17 -28.88 -13.78
CA VAL A 729 16.99 -29.60 -13.25
C VAL A 729 17.40 -30.71 -12.29
N SER A 730 18.46 -31.45 -12.60
CA SER A 730 18.97 -32.49 -11.71
C SER A 730 19.44 -31.93 -10.37
N ASP A 731 20.19 -30.82 -10.42
CA ASP A 731 20.69 -30.12 -9.23
C ASP A 731 19.51 -29.57 -8.40
N LEU A 732 18.49 -29.00 -9.07
CA LEU A 732 17.29 -28.47 -8.42
C LEU A 732 16.49 -29.55 -7.66
N LEU A 733 16.31 -30.72 -8.27
CA LEU A 733 15.59 -31.85 -7.65
C LEU A 733 16.31 -32.41 -6.41
N ASP A 734 17.62 -32.16 -6.30
CA ASP A 734 18.46 -32.59 -5.16
C ASP A 734 18.59 -31.53 -4.06
N ILE A 735 18.03 -30.34 -4.26
CA ILE A 735 18.06 -29.28 -3.24
C ILE A 735 17.40 -29.75 -1.95
N ARG A 736 18.04 -29.40 -0.85
CA ARG A 736 17.48 -29.48 0.50
C ARG A 736 17.49 -28.09 1.12
N ALA A 737 16.46 -27.82 1.91
CA ALA A 737 16.48 -26.67 2.79
C ALA A 737 17.58 -26.87 3.84
N GLY A 738 18.34 -25.83 4.14
CA GLY A 738 19.38 -25.87 5.17
C GLY A 738 19.08 -24.97 6.36
N GLY A 739 19.89 -25.05 7.40
CA GLY A 739 19.73 -24.21 8.60
C GLY A 739 20.32 -22.82 8.43
N GLY A 740 19.64 -21.80 8.96
CA GLY A 740 20.08 -20.41 8.95
C GLY A 740 19.88 -19.70 7.61
N THR A 741 20.00 -18.37 7.64
CA THR A 741 19.81 -17.50 6.46
C THR A 741 20.91 -16.44 6.47
N GLY A 742 21.82 -16.51 5.49
CA GLY A 742 22.97 -15.60 5.33
C GLY A 742 23.00 -15.04 3.91
N GLY A 743 22.66 -13.76 3.76
CA GLY A 743 22.52 -13.11 2.47
C GLY A 743 23.84 -12.63 1.87
N ALA A 744 24.85 -12.31 2.70
CA ALA A 744 26.01 -11.54 2.27
C ALA A 744 26.88 -12.26 1.24
N ASN A 745 27.03 -13.59 1.38
CA ASN A 745 27.80 -14.38 0.41
C ASN A 745 27.13 -14.41 -0.97
N SER A 746 25.80 -14.52 -1.01
CA SER A 746 25.03 -14.49 -2.25
C SER A 746 25.10 -13.13 -2.93
N MET A 747 25.02 -12.04 -2.15
CA MET A 747 25.15 -10.67 -2.63
C MET A 747 26.56 -10.37 -3.14
N ARG A 748 27.60 -10.88 -2.47
CA ARG A 748 28.99 -10.72 -2.92
C ARG A 748 29.22 -11.39 -4.26
N LEU A 749 28.75 -12.62 -4.40
CA LEU A 749 28.85 -13.36 -5.67
C LEU A 749 28.05 -12.69 -6.78
N ALA A 750 26.87 -12.14 -6.47
CA ALA A 750 26.07 -11.37 -7.41
C ALA A 750 26.81 -10.11 -7.89
N LEU A 751 27.42 -9.37 -6.96
CA LEU A 751 28.23 -8.19 -7.26
C LEU A 751 29.39 -8.54 -8.20
N GLU A 752 30.17 -9.57 -7.87
CA GLU A 752 31.28 -10.04 -8.71
C GLU A 752 30.81 -10.46 -10.13
N ASN A 753 29.70 -11.19 -10.23
CA ASN A 753 29.16 -11.63 -11.53
C ASN A 753 28.61 -10.46 -12.37
N LEU A 754 27.97 -9.48 -11.72
CA LEU A 754 27.40 -8.32 -12.41
C LEU A 754 28.46 -7.29 -12.77
N GLU A 755 29.52 -7.12 -11.96
CA GLU A 755 30.68 -6.27 -12.28
C GLU A 755 31.30 -6.65 -13.63
N GLU A 756 31.44 -7.94 -13.86
CA GLU A 756 32.08 -8.48 -15.06
C GLU A 756 31.19 -8.50 -16.30
N SER A 757 29.87 -8.37 -16.13
CA SER A 757 28.95 -8.27 -17.25
C SER A 757 29.11 -6.93 -17.96
N ARG A 758 29.10 -6.99 -19.31
CA ARG A 758 29.12 -5.81 -20.19
C ARG A 758 27.73 -5.23 -20.45
N ALA A 759 26.69 -5.78 -19.83
CA ALA A 759 25.32 -5.30 -20.00
C ALA A 759 25.15 -3.86 -19.48
N LYS A 760 24.34 -3.08 -20.19
CA LYS A 760 24.05 -1.68 -19.87
C LYS A 760 23.22 -1.56 -18.59
N ASP A 761 22.21 -2.41 -18.45
CA ASP A 761 21.32 -2.46 -17.29
C ASP A 761 21.61 -3.71 -16.44
N LYS A 762 21.86 -3.54 -15.15
CA LYS A 762 22.22 -4.63 -14.24
C LYS A 762 21.21 -4.71 -13.10
N PHE A 763 20.69 -5.90 -12.85
CA PHE A 763 19.66 -6.15 -11.84
C PHE A 763 20.08 -7.27 -10.91
N PHE A 764 19.90 -7.03 -9.62
CA PHE A 764 20.02 -8.03 -8.58
C PHE A 764 18.66 -8.26 -7.93
N VAL A 765 18.18 -9.50 -7.99
CA VAL A 765 16.92 -9.90 -7.35
C VAL A 765 17.23 -10.75 -6.13
N PHE A 766 16.72 -10.34 -4.97
CA PHE A 766 16.97 -10.97 -3.68
C PHE A 766 15.64 -11.38 -3.06
N ALA A 767 15.37 -12.69 -3.00
CA ALA A 767 14.11 -13.23 -2.47
C ALA A 767 14.37 -14.00 -1.18
N SER A 768 13.82 -13.53 -0.06
CA SER A 768 13.93 -14.17 1.27
C SER A 768 12.86 -13.60 2.22
N ASP A 769 12.61 -14.30 3.33
CA ASP A 769 11.77 -13.82 4.43
C ASP A 769 12.43 -12.70 5.26
N MET A 770 13.66 -12.31 4.91
CA MET A 770 14.47 -11.24 5.51
C MET A 770 14.95 -11.49 6.94
N TYR A 771 14.80 -12.71 7.48
CA TYR A 771 15.41 -13.09 8.76
C TYR A 771 16.90 -13.42 8.60
N LEU A 772 17.69 -12.43 8.19
CA LEU A 772 19.11 -12.60 7.88
C LEU A 772 19.97 -12.54 9.15
N SER A 773 20.95 -13.45 9.23
CA SER A 773 21.96 -13.42 10.29
C SER A 773 23.03 -12.34 10.08
N ASP A 774 23.12 -11.78 8.88
CA ASP A 774 24.18 -10.90 8.40
C ASP A 774 23.65 -9.60 7.74
N THR A 775 22.52 -9.07 8.22
CA THR A 775 21.83 -7.87 7.67
C THR A 775 22.78 -6.67 7.49
N ALA A 776 23.63 -6.38 8.47
CA ALA A 776 24.56 -5.25 8.40
C ALA A 776 25.56 -5.37 7.23
N GLN A 777 26.03 -6.59 6.91
CA GLN A 777 26.90 -6.82 5.75
C GLN A 777 26.13 -6.73 4.44
N CYS A 778 24.87 -7.18 4.42
CA CYS A 778 23.99 -7.07 3.25
C CYS A 778 23.71 -5.60 2.90
N VAL A 779 23.46 -4.74 3.89
CA VAL A 779 23.28 -3.29 3.69
C VAL A 779 24.53 -2.65 3.09
N GLU A 780 25.73 -3.04 3.53
CA GLU A 780 26.97 -2.51 2.97
C GLU A 780 27.21 -2.98 1.52
N LEU A 781 26.90 -4.25 1.22
CA LEU A 781 26.96 -4.76 -0.15
C LEU A 781 25.92 -4.09 -1.06
N ALA A 782 24.72 -3.79 -0.55
CA ALA A 782 23.70 -3.04 -1.26
C ALA A 782 24.19 -1.62 -1.64
N ARG A 783 24.91 -0.93 -0.75
CA ARG A 783 25.53 0.37 -1.07
C ARG A 783 26.57 0.25 -2.18
N ARG A 784 27.38 -0.81 -2.17
CA ARG A 784 28.37 -1.08 -3.24
C ARG A 784 27.70 -1.35 -4.58
N MET A 785 26.62 -2.13 -4.59
CA MET A 785 25.81 -2.39 -5.78
C MET A 785 25.28 -1.08 -6.39
N ARG A 786 24.79 -0.16 -5.55
CA ARG A 786 24.33 1.17 -5.99
C ARG A 786 25.45 1.97 -6.67
N LEU A 787 26.66 1.98 -6.12
CA LEU A 787 27.80 2.71 -6.70
C LEU A 787 28.15 2.23 -8.11
N GLN A 788 27.77 1.01 -8.46
CA GLN A 788 28.00 0.40 -9.77
C GLN A 788 26.77 0.42 -10.69
N GLY A 789 25.70 1.11 -10.29
CA GLY A 789 24.47 1.19 -11.07
C GLY A 789 23.68 -0.11 -11.13
N ILE A 790 23.89 -1.04 -10.20
CA ILE A 790 23.11 -2.27 -10.09
C ILE A 790 21.80 -1.97 -9.37
N ARG A 791 20.67 -2.22 -10.01
CA ARG A 791 19.32 -2.04 -9.44
C ARG A 791 18.92 -3.26 -8.63
N MET A 792 18.52 -3.06 -7.39
CA MET A 792 18.12 -4.15 -6.50
C MET A 792 16.60 -4.29 -6.41
N ILE A 793 16.11 -5.53 -6.44
CA ILE A 793 14.70 -5.87 -6.23
C ILE A 793 14.66 -6.87 -5.08
N VAL A 794 13.97 -6.53 -4.00
CA VAL A 794 13.82 -7.39 -2.83
C VAL A 794 12.41 -7.98 -2.82
N LEU A 795 12.30 -9.30 -2.83
CA LEU A 795 11.03 -10.02 -2.79
C LEU A 795 10.81 -10.60 -1.39
N VAL A 796 9.71 -10.20 -0.74
CA VAL A 796 9.40 -10.59 0.65
C VAL A 796 7.96 -11.09 0.76
N PRO A 797 7.68 -12.17 1.52
CA PRO A 797 6.31 -12.59 1.76
C PRO A 797 5.50 -11.53 2.55
N ARG A 798 4.26 -11.26 2.14
CA ARG A 798 3.41 -10.19 2.70
C ARG A 798 3.10 -10.35 4.21
N GLN A 799 3.16 -11.57 4.72
CA GLN A 799 2.80 -11.89 6.11
C GLN A 799 3.95 -11.74 7.10
N GLU A 800 5.17 -11.44 6.62
CA GLU A 800 6.36 -11.39 7.46
C GLU A 800 6.57 -10.02 8.12
N LYS A 801 7.00 -10.02 9.39
CA LYS A 801 7.23 -8.80 10.19
C LYS A 801 8.53 -8.08 9.83
N ALA A 802 9.39 -8.68 9.01
CA ALA A 802 10.71 -8.17 8.65
C ALA A 802 10.70 -7.19 7.47
N TRP A 803 9.56 -6.56 7.17
CA TRP A 803 9.42 -5.57 6.09
C TRP A 803 10.39 -4.39 6.21
N ALA A 804 10.67 -3.94 7.46
CA ALA A 804 11.60 -2.85 7.72
C ALA A 804 13.05 -3.18 7.29
N GLU A 805 13.49 -4.43 7.50
CA GLU A 805 14.83 -4.88 7.10
C GLU A 805 14.95 -4.97 5.57
N ALA A 806 13.86 -5.40 4.90
CA ALA A 806 13.78 -5.40 3.44
C ALA A 806 13.91 -3.99 2.86
N GLU A 807 13.17 -3.03 3.43
CA GLU A 807 13.22 -1.63 3.01
C GLU A 807 14.59 -1.01 3.27
N GLU A 808 15.26 -1.37 4.37
CA GLU A 808 16.60 -0.88 4.67
C GLU A 808 17.60 -1.33 3.59
N ILE A 809 17.62 -2.62 3.25
CA ILE A 809 18.50 -3.17 2.21
C ILE A 809 18.16 -2.57 0.84
N ALA A 810 16.88 -2.52 0.47
CA ALA A 810 16.43 -1.95 -0.80
C ALA A 810 16.81 -0.45 -0.90
N ARG A 811 16.56 0.34 0.14
CA ARG A 811 16.90 1.77 0.19
C ARG A 811 18.40 2.00 0.07
N ALA A 812 19.22 1.13 0.67
CA ALA A 812 20.68 1.19 0.54
C ALA A 812 21.15 1.02 -0.92
N ALA A 813 20.47 0.18 -1.70
CA ALA A 813 20.75 -0.07 -3.11
C ALA A 813 20.02 0.87 -4.10
N HIS A 814 19.15 1.79 -3.64
CA HIS A 814 18.17 2.49 -4.50
C HIS A 814 17.26 1.51 -5.25
N GLY A 815 16.94 0.40 -4.58
CA GLY A 815 16.08 -0.66 -5.04
C GLY A 815 14.63 -0.53 -4.58
N VAL A 816 13.87 -1.59 -4.84
CA VAL A 816 12.43 -1.68 -4.60
C VAL A 816 12.09 -2.95 -3.86
N VAL A 817 11.12 -2.89 -2.96
CA VAL A 817 10.58 -4.05 -2.25
C VAL A 817 9.27 -4.45 -2.92
N VAL A 818 9.10 -5.74 -3.20
CA VAL A 818 7.91 -6.31 -3.82
C VAL A 818 7.37 -7.41 -2.92
N ASP A 819 6.08 -7.35 -2.60
CA ASP A 819 5.42 -8.34 -1.78
C ASP A 819 4.99 -9.58 -2.58
N ILE A 820 5.03 -10.73 -1.91
CA ILE A 820 4.53 -12.01 -2.41
C ILE A 820 3.42 -12.48 -1.45
N ALA A 821 2.18 -12.64 -1.95
CA ALA A 821 1.06 -13.07 -1.12
C ALA A 821 1.05 -14.59 -0.90
N SER A 822 1.46 -15.35 -1.92
CA SER A 822 1.60 -16.80 -1.88
C SER A 822 2.86 -17.23 -2.63
N VAL A 823 3.47 -18.33 -2.20
CA VAL A 823 4.66 -18.90 -2.84
C VAL A 823 4.39 -19.28 -4.31
N ASP A 824 3.13 -19.60 -4.66
CA ASP A 824 2.70 -19.87 -6.04
C ASP A 824 2.88 -18.66 -6.97
N GLU A 825 2.90 -17.43 -6.43
CA GLU A 825 3.12 -16.21 -7.20
C GLU A 825 4.60 -15.96 -7.50
N LEU A 826 5.52 -16.66 -6.83
CA LEU A 826 6.97 -16.42 -6.93
C LEU A 826 7.49 -16.44 -8.37
N PRO A 827 7.19 -17.45 -9.23
CA PRO A 827 7.65 -17.45 -10.61
C PRO A 827 7.15 -16.23 -11.40
N HIS A 828 5.87 -15.89 -11.23
CA HIS A 828 5.24 -14.78 -11.94
C HIS A 828 5.82 -13.43 -11.47
N LYS A 829 5.98 -13.23 -10.17
CA LYS A 829 6.56 -12.02 -9.57
C LYS A 829 8.02 -11.84 -9.98
N LEU A 830 8.82 -12.91 -9.97
CA LEU A 830 10.22 -12.87 -10.44
C LEU A 830 10.31 -12.46 -11.91
N LEU A 831 9.48 -13.03 -12.78
CA LEU A 831 9.45 -12.68 -14.20
C LEU A 831 8.90 -11.27 -14.46
N THR A 832 7.84 -10.86 -13.76
CA THR A 832 7.25 -9.52 -13.91
C THR A 832 8.19 -8.43 -13.39
N ALA A 833 8.95 -8.72 -12.33
CA ALA A 833 9.99 -7.82 -11.82
C ALA A 833 11.08 -7.55 -12.88
N MET A 834 11.26 -8.46 -13.85
CA MET A 834 12.14 -8.22 -15.00
C MET A 834 11.51 -7.34 -16.08
N ASP A 835 10.18 -7.24 -16.15
CA ASP A 835 9.47 -6.48 -17.17
C ASP A 835 9.07 -5.06 -16.72
N HIS A 836 8.63 -4.89 -15.47
CA HIS A 836 8.00 -3.64 -14.98
C HIS A 836 8.97 -2.55 -14.52
N TYR A 837 10.21 -2.90 -14.17
CA TYR A 837 11.21 -1.90 -13.77
C TYR A 837 11.99 -1.34 -14.98
N TYR A 838 11.30 -1.25 -16.14
CA TYR A 838 11.71 -0.59 -17.37
C TYR A 838 10.99 0.73 -17.59
#